data_AF-A0A9R1X7G3-F1
#
_entry.id   AF-A0A9R1X7G3-F1
#
_cell.length_a   1.000
_cell.length_b   1.000
_cell.length_c   1.000
_cell.angle_alpha   90.00
_cell.angle_beta   90.00
_cell.angle_gamma   90.00
#
_symmetry.space_group_name_H-M   'P 1'
#
loop_
_entity.id
_entity.type
_entity.pdbx_description
1 polymer ?
#
loop_
_entity_poly.entity_id
_entity_poly.type
_entity_poly.pdbx_seq_one_letter_code
_entity_poly.pdbx_strand_id
1 'polypeptide(L)'
;MSTHEFEKSSSYDFNHEGHKSFRCLAIEISESSLIEYTEATASFNDSAIAISKSTLIQDTEGDKGKSTIDKEEHNHPNVPTDLIPKKGETVSTIDEGIEMYRTYEKAAGFGIRLGSTTTYGDYSLRKKHVRCNRYGQPRKKSSDTLTSKRLKKQERKSYSKVTGCMAMIGFDRDYKTNTITIYAFEEAHNHPLIEFNEESLCSHNHRLSISDQELIFKASTLNIGATKAHKIRASLKGGYDHLPAAKNDFKNFWRDYTNIVGPNDAQCVVDQLIIRRDNYPNFHFEYKLNDEELSAMFWVDETGKENYSKFLDVISMDATYRTNRYNMIFVPFTAINNHEKTINVGAGLISDETIESYSWLLKAFLSAHKKKTNHDFDRYGSSFNFFYIKGASRMYTQIMYVAHNVKNAFKVSNSDFKKRINQLIWRMNIEPSEFECQWDMMLDEFDLRENKWLDDMFNKRDKWIPSYFRDIPMCGLMKTTSRSESSNSFFNVFSSATNLLVNFIFNLDTALSKQRHEQKRLDIASRDTSPQLLFAPDPLKIEKHASLVYTREAFLKVQKQIKKAFYQCFQKTSIIVNGFQECTIVYKEVKSGKRPEFQVSFNAHEQTIDCACLHFQFFGILCSHAFRVLIDYDI
;
A
#
# COMPACT_ATOMS: atom_id res chain seq x y z
N MET A 1 -4.02 4.19 57.82
CA MET A 1 -3.02 3.75 58.82
C MET A 1 -2.93 2.24 58.75
N SER A 2 -1.72 1.75 58.45
CA SER A 2 -1.15 0.39 58.54
C SER A 2 -2.04 -0.85 58.59
N THR A 3 -1.66 -1.87 57.80
CA THR A 3 -1.40 -3.27 58.23
C THR A 3 -0.92 -4.04 56.98
N HIS A 4 0.39 -4.31 56.84
CA HIS A 4 1.09 -5.57 57.19
C HIS A 4 0.40 -6.84 56.66
N GLU A 5 0.93 -7.41 55.58
CA GLU A 5 1.81 -8.62 55.55
C GLU A 5 1.06 -9.94 55.83
N PHE A 6 1.04 -10.81 54.83
CA PHE A 6 1.21 -12.25 55.02
C PHE A 6 1.93 -12.83 53.80
N GLU A 7 3.24 -13.00 53.93
CA GLU A 7 3.99 -14.01 53.20
C GLU A 7 3.59 -15.40 53.73
N LYS A 8 3.30 -16.33 52.82
CA LYS A 8 3.56 -17.76 53.05
C LYS A 8 4.14 -18.37 51.78
N SER A 9 5.43 -18.64 51.89
CA SER A 9 6.17 -19.64 51.13
C SER A 9 5.55 -21.03 51.27
N SER A 10 5.44 -21.77 50.17
CA SER A 10 5.68 -23.21 50.20
C SER A 10 6.54 -23.60 48.99
N SER A 11 7.77 -23.98 49.30
CA SER A 11 8.73 -24.70 48.48
C SER A 11 8.16 -25.99 47.91
N TYR A 12 8.42 -26.29 46.63
CA TYR A 12 8.78 -27.64 46.19
C TYR A 12 9.66 -27.56 44.93
N ASP A 13 10.82 -28.21 45.03
CA ASP A 13 11.89 -28.29 44.03
C ASP A 13 11.53 -29.21 42.85
N PHE A 14 12.26 -28.95 41.76
CA PHE A 14 12.31 -29.57 40.44
C PHE A 14 12.03 -31.09 40.35
N ASN A 15 11.22 -31.48 39.35
CA ASN A 15 11.64 -32.44 38.30
C ASN A 15 10.63 -32.55 37.14
N HIS A 16 11.19 -32.61 35.92
CA HIS A 16 10.70 -33.26 34.70
C HIS A 16 9.19 -33.39 34.43
N GLU A 17 8.69 -32.68 33.40
CA GLU A 17 8.12 -33.24 32.16
C GLU A 17 7.30 -32.18 31.43
N GLY A 18 7.55 -32.05 30.12
CA GLY A 18 6.90 -31.04 29.30
C GLY A 18 5.46 -31.42 28.99
N HIS A 19 4.50 -30.64 29.49
CA HIS A 19 3.12 -30.70 29.02
C HIS A 19 2.50 -29.32 28.81
N LYS A 20 1.87 -29.21 27.65
CA LYS A 20 1.17 -28.06 27.08
C LYS A 20 -0.04 -27.69 27.92
N SER A 21 -0.16 -26.41 28.28
CA SER A 21 -1.43 -25.78 28.65
C SER A 21 -1.63 -24.60 27.70
N PHE A 22 -2.57 -24.72 26.76
CA PHE A 22 -3.05 -23.60 25.96
C PHE A 22 -3.90 -22.70 26.87
N ARG A 23 -3.31 -21.60 27.37
CA ARG A 23 -4.06 -20.48 27.92
C ARG A 23 -4.23 -19.44 26.81
N CYS A 24 -5.46 -19.25 26.38
CA CYS A 24 -5.87 -18.15 25.51
C CYS A 24 -5.75 -16.85 26.31
N LEU A 25 -4.68 -16.08 26.07
CA LEU A 25 -4.53 -14.72 26.60
C LEU A 25 -5.23 -13.77 25.65
N ALA A 26 -6.42 -13.31 26.04
CA ALA A 26 -7.04 -12.12 25.46
C ALA A 26 -6.16 -10.91 25.82
N ILE A 27 -5.49 -10.34 24.83
CA ILE A 27 -4.76 -9.08 24.99
C ILE A 27 -5.79 -7.96 24.81
N GLU A 28 -6.14 -7.29 25.90
CA GLU A 28 -6.75 -5.96 25.85
C GLU A 28 -5.72 -5.00 25.24
N ILE A 29 -5.96 -4.60 23.99
CA ILE A 29 -5.25 -3.48 23.38
C ILE A 29 -5.83 -2.22 24.01
N SER A 30 -5.05 -1.54 24.85
CA SER A 30 -5.45 -0.28 25.47
C SER A 30 -5.72 0.78 24.39
N GLU A 31 -6.80 1.56 24.54
CA GLU A 31 -7.15 2.65 23.62
C GLU A 31 -6.04 3.72 23.50
N SER A 32 -5.07 3.74 24.43
CA SER A 32 -3.93 4.65 24.44
C SER A 32 -2.99 4.50 23.23
N SER A 33 -2.75 3.28 22.73
CA SER A 33 -1.79 3.06 21.63
C SER A 33 -2.33 3.45 20.25
N LEU A 34 -3.66 3.59 20.12
CA LEU A 34 -4.31 4.09 18.89
C LEU A 34 -4.31 5.62 18.82
N ILE A 35 -4.38 6.29 19.97
CA ILE A 35 -4.38 7.76 20.09
C ILE A 35 -2.97 8.30 19.79
N GLU A 36 -1.92 7.66 20.33
CA GLU A 36 -0.52 8.05 20.08
C GLU A 36 -0.09 7.88 18.60
N TYR A 37 -0.62 6.86 17.90
CA TYR A 37 -0.35 6.66 16.47
C TYR A 37 -1.02 7.73 15.59
N THR A 38 -2.22 8.19 15.96
CA THR A 38 -2.91 9.29 15.27
C THR A 38 -2.26 10.64 15.54
N GLU A 39 -1.75 10.89 16.75
CA GLU A 39 -1.06 12.14 17.11
C GLU A 39 0.31 12.28 16.41
N ALA A 40 1.05 11.19 16.22
CA ALA A 40 2.29 11.17 15.45
C ALA A 40 2.06 11.52 13.96
N THR A 41 0.94 11.07 13.37
CA THR A 41 0.57 11.44 11.99
C THR A 41 0.03 12.87 11.86
N ALA A 42 -0.42 13.49 12.95
CA ALA A 42 -0.85 14.89 13.00
C ALA A 42 0.35 15.84 13.09
N SER A 43 1.30 15.58 14.00
CA SER A 43 2.58 16.31 14.15
C SER A 43 3.41 16.34 12.84
N PHE A 44 3.26 15.30 12.03
CA PHE A 44 3.88 15.15 10.72
C PHE A 44 3.38 16.15 9.66
N ASN A 45 2.08 16.49 9.65
CA ASN A 45 1.54 17.43 8.67
C ASN A 45 2.11 18.84 8.89
N ASP A 46 2.32 19.23 10.14
CA ASP A 46 2.83 20.57 10.50
C ASP A 46 4.28 20.77 10.07
N SER A 47 5.10 19.73 10.15
CA SER A 47 6.54 19.78 9.82
C SER A 47 6.79 19.83 8.30
N ALA A 48 6.02 19.08 7.50
CA ALA A 48 6.12 19.11 6.03
C ALA A 48 5.59 20.42 5.43
N ILE A 49 4.60 21.06 6.08
CA ILE A 49 4.09 22.37 5.68
C ILE A 49 5.11 23.48 6.00
N ALA A 50 5.85 23.36 7.09
CA ALA A 50 6.88 24.34 7.48
C ALA A 50 8.02 24.49 6.46
N ILE A 51 8.45 23.39 5.82
CA ILE A 51 9.55 23.37 4.84
C ILE A 51 9.15 24.08 3.51
N SER A 52 7.86 24.12 3.17
CA SER A 52 7.35 24.76 1.95
C SER A 52 7.34 26.30 1.99
N LYS A 53 7.46 26.91 3.17
CA LYS A 53 7.35 28.37 3.36
C LYS A 53 8.59 29.16 2.93
N SER A 54 9.75 28.52 2.75
CA SER A 54 11.05 29.22 2.67
C SER A 54 11.59 29.50 1.26
N THR A 55 11.02 28.98 0.16
CA THR A 55 11.77 28.91 -1.13
C THR A 55 11.02 29.37 -2.39
N LEU A 56 10.30 30.49 -2.39
CA LEU A 56 9.67 31.02 -3.63
C LEU A 56 9.99 32.49 -3.91
N ILE A 57 11.18 32.77 -4.45
CA ILE A 57 11.47 34.00 -5.22
C ILE A 57 12.41 33.64 -6.38
N GLN A 58 11.96 33.76 -7.63
CA GLN A 58 12.83 33.96 -8.80
C GLN A 58 12.17 34.91 -9.81
N ASP A 59 12.95 35.92 -10.20
CA ASP A 59 12.64 37.08 -11.04
C ASP A 59 12.75 36.81 -12.55
N THR A 60 12.18 37.71 -13.38
CA THR A 60 12.66 38.01 -14.75
C THR A 60 12.39 39.48 -15.14
N GLU A 61 13.45 40.19 -15.53
CA GLU A 61 13.52 41.50 -16.23
C GLU A 61 13.05 41.34 -17.70
N GLY A 62 12.68 42.31 -18.56
CA GLY A 62 12.63 43.78 -18.61
C GLY A 62 12.92 44.19 -20.06
N ASP A 63 12.04 44.91 -20.79
CA ASP A 63 12.44 45.79 -21.92
C ASP A 63 11.34 46.80 -22.32
N LYS A 64 11.76 48.00 -22.75
CA LYS A 64 10.94 49.19 -23.04
C LYS A 64 10.72 49.36 -24.55
N GLY A 65 9.47 49.64 -24.95
CA GLY A 65 9.15 50.11 -26.29
C GLY A 65 7.94 51.05 -26.26
N LYS A 66 8.14 52.30 -26.67
CA LYS A 66 7.07 53.33 -26.82
C LYS A 66 6.17 52.97 -28.00
N SER A 67 4.86 53.06 -27.83
CA SER A 67 3.92 53.29 -28.93
C SER A 67 2.68 54.05 -28.46
N THR A 68 2.18 54.85 -29.39
CA THR A 68 1.18 55.92 -29.35
C THR A 68 -0.20 55.55 -28.81
N ILE A 69 -0.81 56.53 -28.16
CA ILE A 69 -2.08 56.51 -27.43
C ILE A 69 -3.23 56.80 -28.40
N ASP A 70 -4.21 55.89 -28.47
CA ASP A 70 -5.58 56.21 -28.87
C ASP A 70 -6.46 56.21 -27.61
N LYS A 71 -7.36 57.19 -27.53
CA LYS A 71 -8.09 57.65 -26.34
C LYS A 71 -8.86 56.50 -25.64
N GLU A 72 -8.49 56.18 -24.40
CA GLU A 72 -9.15 55.18 -23.55
C GLU A 72 -10.19 55.84 -22.62
N GLU A 73 -11.38 55.26 -22.52
CA GLU A 73 -12.30 55.50 -21.39
C GLU A 73 -11.68 54.91 -20.12
N HIS A 74 -11.32 55.78 -19.17
CA HIS A 74 -10.75 55.37 -17.89
C HIS A 74 -11.88 55.03 -16.90
N ASN A 75 -11.90 53.78 -16.43
CA ASN A 75 -12.79 53.34 -15.35
C ASN A 75 -12.11 53.59 -14.01
N HIS A 76 -12.80 54.30 -13.11
CA HIS A 76 -12.39 54.49 -11.72
C HIS A 76 -13.20 53.56 -10.81
N PRO A 77 -12.57 52.80 -9.90
CA PRO A 77 -13.27 51.96 -8.95
C PRO A 77 -14.18 52.75 -8.02
N ASN A 78 -15.40 52.27 -7.81
CA ASN A 78 -16.31 52.84 -6.82
C ASN A 78 -16.10 52.15 -5.46
N VAL A 79 -15.16 52.67 -4.67
CA VAL A 79 -14.70 52.08 -3.39
C VAL A 79 -14.81 53.13 -2.28
N PRO A 80 -15.17 52.74 -1.03
CA PRO A 80 -15.11 53.65 0.12
C PRO A 80 -13.76 54.36 0.22
N THR A 81 -13.78 55.67 0.49
CA THR A 81 -12.58 56.53 0.53
C THR A 81 -11.52 56.07 1.52
N ASP A 82 -11.93 55.32 2.54
CA ASP A 82 -11.05 54.78 3.59
C ASP A 82 -10.19 53.61 3.13
N LEU A 83 -10.57 52.95 2.03
CA LEU A 83 -9.85 51.83 1.44
C LEU A 83 -8.91 52.25 0.30
N ILE A 84 -9.00 53.50 -0.16
CA ILE A 84 -8.17 54.01 -1.26
C ILE A 84 -6.76 54.32 -0.73
N PRO A 85 -5.71 53.63 -1.21
CA PRO A 85 -4.34 53.89 -0.78
C PRO A 85 -3.91 55.32 -1.11
N LYS A 86 -3.28 56.02 -0.16
CA LYS A 86 -2.80 57.39 -0.41
C LYS A 86 -1.30 57.42 -0.59
N LYS A 87 -0.87 58.14 -1.63
CA LYS A 87 0.55 58.40 -1.87
C LYS A 87 1.14 59.17 -0.68
N GLY A 88 2.25 58.66 -0.15
CA GLY A 88 2.93 59.21 1.02
C GLY A 88 2.60 58.50 2.34
N GLU A 89 1.60 57.61 2.39
CA GLU A 89 1.33 56.80 3.58
C GLU A 89 2.45 55.78 3.85
N THR A 90 2.69 55.52 5.13
CA THR A 90 3.69 54.56 5.60
C THR A 90 3.04 53.25 6.03
N VAL A 91 3.66 52.13 5.69
CA VAL A 91 3.27 50.78 6.14
C VAL A 91 4.41 50.15 6.94
N SER A 92 4.09 49.23 7.86
CA SER A 92 5.11 48.63 8.74
C SER A 92 5.95 47.59 8.01
N THR A 93 5.33 46.83 7.10
CA THR A 93 5.99 45.81 6.28
C THR A 93 5.47 45.83 4.84
N ILE A 94 6.26 45.28 3.91
CA ILE A 94 5.83 45.13 2.52
C ILE A 94 4.64 44.18 2.41
N ASP A 95 4.62 43.11 3.22
CA ASP A 95 3.52 42.14 3.21
C ASP A 95 2.21 42.78 3.70
N GLU A 96 2.27 43.63 4.73
CA GLU A 96 1.12 44.43 5.16
C GLU A 96 0.66 45.40 4.07
N GLY A 97 1.60 46.10 3.41
CA GLY A 97 1.27 46.98 2.28
C GLY A 97 0.62 46.23 1.11
N ILE A 98 1.09 45.03 0.81
CA ILE A 98 0.50 44.15 -0.20
C ILE A 98 -0.91 43.71 0.22
N GLU A 99 -1.13 43.34 1.49
CA GLU A 99 -2.45 42.91 1.98
C GLU A 99 -3.45 44.07 2.07
N MET A 100 -2.98 45.29 2.36
CA MET A 100 -3.76 46.51 2.23
C MET A 100 -4.21 46.72 0.77
N TYR A 101 -3.30 46.61 -0.20
CA TYR A 101 -3.67 46.73 -1.61
C TYR A 101 -4.58 45.59 -2.11
N ARG A 102 -4.48 44.39 -1.52
CA ARG A 102 -5.45 43.29 -1.77
C ARG A 102 -6.84 43.58 -1.20
N THR A 103 -6.93 44.36 -0.12
CA THR A 103 -8.23 44.75 0.42
C THR A 103 -8.89 45.75 -0.53
N TYR A 104 -8.10 46.70 -1.05
CA TYR A 104 -8.53 47.60 -2.12
C TYR A 104 -8.91 46.87 -3.41
N GLU A 105 -8.08 45.93 -3.90
CA GLU A 105 -8.36 45.20 -5.17
C GLU A 105 -9.72 44.49 -5.13
N LYS A 106 -10.06 43.90 -3.97
CA LYS A 106 -11.31 43.16 -3.78
C LYS A 106 -12.52 44.09 -3.82
N ALA A 107 -12.46 45.18 -3.07
CA ALA A 107 -13.53 46.17 -3.06
C ALA A 107 -13.67 46.85 -4.44
N ALA A 108 -12.57 47.02 -5.16
CA ALA A 108 -12.52 47.61 -6.50
C ALA A 108 -12.89 46.65 -7.64
N GLY A 109 -12.92 45.33 -7.42
CA GLY A 109 -13.24 44.34 -8.45
C GLY A 109 -12.17 44.18 -9.53
N PHE A 110 -10.89 44.09 -9.18
CA PHE A 110 -9.84 43.72 -10.14
C PHE A 110 -8.81 42.76 -9.53
N GLY A 111 -7.96 42.16 -10.37
CA GLY A 111 -6.89 41.30 -9.88
C GLY A 111 -5.52 41.96 -9.97
N ILE A 112 -4.65 41.66 -9.00
CA ILE A 112 -3.26 42.13 -8.96
C ILE A 112 -2.25 41.05 -9.38
N ARG A 113 -1.07 41.52 -9.78
CA ARG A 113 0.13 40.75 -10.06
C ARG A 113 1.30 41.40 -9.34
N LEU A 114 2.11 40.61 -8.66
CA LEU A 114 3.36 41.09 -8.08
C LEU A 114 4.32 41.45 -9.22
N GLY A 115 4.72 42.72 -9.24
CA GLY A 115 5.66 43.29 -10.19
C GLY A 115 7.10 43.24 -9.67
N SER A 116 7.95 43.96 -10.40
CA SER A 116 9.40 44.02 -10.15
C SER A 116 9.73 44.40 -8.71
N THR A 117 10.69 43.68 -8.14
CA THR A 117 11.36 44.05 -6.90
C THR A 117 12.72 44.64 -7.25
N THR A 118 13.11 45.73 -6.61
CA THR A 118 14.48 46.24 -6.67
C THR A 118 15.07 46.13 -5.28
N THR A 119 16.31 45.64 -5.17
CA THR A 119 17.04 45.51 -3.90
C THR A 119 18.16 46.56 -3.82
N TYR A 120 18.61 46.83 -2.60
CA TYR A 120 19.89 47.48 -2.32
C TYR A 120 21.04 46.49 -2.56
N GLY A 121 22.28 46.99 -2.54
CA GLY A 121 23.49 46.16 -2.78
C GLY A 121 23.71 45.04 -1.76
N ASP A 122 23.05 45.11 -0.60
CA ASP A 122 23.03 44.08 0.45
C ASP A 122 21.86 43.09 0.34
N TYR A 123 21.20 43.05 -0.82
CA TYR A 123 20.01 42.24 -1.11
C TYR A 123 18.75 42.62 -0.31
N SER A 124 18.78 43.69 0.49
CA SER A 124 17.58 44.17 1.17
C SER A 124 16.61 44.86 0.20
N LEU A 125 15.30 44.69 0.39
CA LEU A 125 14.28 45.23 -0.52
C LEU A 125 14.29 46.77 -0.51
N ARG A 126 14.40 47.38 -1.70
CA ARG A 126 14.33 48.83 -1.92
C ARG A 126 12.97 49.26 -2.46
N LYS A 127 12.56 48.72 -3.61
CA LYS A 127 11.27 49.05 -4.25
C LYS A 127 10.47 47.80 -4.56
N LYS A 128 9.16 47.86 -4.40
CA LYS A 128 8.24 46.81 -4.82
C LYS A 128 7.07 47.39 -5.58
N HIS A 129 6.75 46.83 -6.74
CA HIS A 129 5.53 47.16 -7.48
C HIS A 129 4.50 46.05 -7.37
N VAL A 130 3.24 46.44 -7.27
CA VAL A 130 2.09 45.56 -7.44
C VAL A 130 1.19 46.19 -8.49
N ARG A 131 0.80 45.44 -9.52
CA ARG A 131 0.19 45.98 -10.74
C ARG A 131 -1.11 45.23 -11.04
N CYS A 132 -1.98 45.80 -11.85
CA CYS A 132 -3.14 45.08 -12.39
C CYS A 132 -2.72 43.79 -13.14
N ASN A 133 -3.56 42.75 -13.09
CA ASN A 133 -3.36 41.49 -13.81
C ASN A 133 -3.41 41.66 -15.34
N ARG A 134 -4.02 42.74 -15.85
CA ARG A 134 -4.02 43.13 -17.26
C ARG A 134 -2.88 44.08 -17.63
N TYR A 135 -1.92 44.30 -16.73
CA TYR A 135 -0.75 45.14 -16.95
C TYR A 135 0.21 44.57 -18.00
N GLY A 136 0.71 45.45 -18.87
CA GLY A 136 1.76 45.17 -19.85
C GLY A 136 1.24 44.94 -21.26
N GLN A 137 2.12 44.48 -22.15
CA GLN A 137 1.76 44.17 -23.54
C GLN A 137 1.78 42.65 -23.76
N PRO A 138 0.97 42.12 -24.71
CA PRO A 138 1.07 40.72 -25.10
C PRO A 138 2.51 40.38 -25.51
N ARG A 139 3.07 39.28 -24.97
CA ARG A 139 4.42 38.84 -25.36
C ARG A 139 4.44 38.50 -26.85
N LYS A 140 5.13 39.29 -27.67
CA LYS A 140 5.47 38.91 -29.05
C LYS A 140 6.44 37.73 -28.98
N LYS A 141 6.03 36.55 -29.47
CA LYS A 141 6.95 35.42 -29.65
C LYS A 141 7.63 35.59 -31.00
N SER A 142 8.94 35.83 -31.02
CA SER A 142 9.75 35.64 -32.22
C SER A 142 9.90 34.13 -32.43
N SER A 143 9.29 33.59 -33.48
CA SER A 143 9.59 32.23 -33.94
C SER A 143 10.80 32.28 -34.87
N ASP A 144 11.96 31.83 -34.40
CA ASP A 144 13.07 31.57 -35.30
C ASP A 144 12.71 30.35 -36.17
N THR A 145 12.65 30.56 -37.49
CA THR A 145 12.00 29.62 -38.42
C THR A 145 12.93 28.51 -38.91
N LEU A 146 14.14 28.37 -38.34
CA LEU A 146 15.18 27.47 -38.85
C LEU A 146 15.52 26.25 -37.97
N THR A 147 14.79 25.96 -36.89
CA THR A 147 14.98 24.69 -36.15
C THR A 147 13.84 23.70 -36.37
N SER A 148 14.12 22.74 -37.24
CA SER A 148 13.28 21.60 -37.59
C SER A 148 12.95 20.70 -36.39
N LYS A 149 11.67 20.32 -36.28
CA LYS A 149 11.18 19.03 -35.76
C LYS A 149 11.83 18.53 -34.45
N ARG A 150 11.51 19.16 -33.32
CA ARG A 150 11.42 18.45 -32.03
C ARG A 150 10.01 18.59 -31.48
N LEU A 151 9.32 17.45 -31.41
CA LEU A 151 8.07 17.15 -30.69
C LEU A 151 7.16 18.37 -30.48
N LYS A 152 6.11 18.50 -31.30
CA LYS A 152 4.99 19.44 -31.06
C LYS A 152 4.33 19.11 -29.71
N LYS A 153 4.94 19.55 -28.61
CA LYS A 153 4.24 19.80 -27.35
C LYS A 153 3.16 20.79 -27.75
N GLN A 154 1.89 20.38 -27.73
CA GLN A 154 0.77 21.27 -28.04
C GLN A 154 1.04 22.61 -27.36
N GLU A 155 1.25 23.64 -28.17
CA GLU A 155 1.52 24.95 -27.63
C GLU A 155 0.33 25.33 -26.75
N ARG A 156 0.58 25.56 -25.46
CA ARG A 156 -0.46 26.04 -24.56
C ARG A 156 -0.97 27.37 -25.12
N LYS A 157 -2.19 27.38 -25.64
CA LYS A 157 -2.94 28.61 -25.93
C LYS A 157 -3.22 29.29 -24.59
N SER A 158 -2.41 30.27 -24.22
CA SER A 158 -2.68 31.11 -23.05
C SER A 158 -3.70 32.18 -23.44
N TYR A 159 -4.88 32.15 -22.85
CA TYR A 159 -5.96 33.13 -23.07
C TYR A 159 -5.82 34.36 -22.14
N SER A 160 -4.60 34.89 -21.93
CA SER A 160 -4.41 36.09 -21.11
C SER A 160 -4.79 37.34 -21.91
N LYS A 161 -5.86 38.04 -21.51
CA LYS A 161 -6.18 39.39 -21.98
C LYS A 161 -5.31 40.41 -21.24
N VAL A 162 -4.16 40.75 -21.80
CA VAL A 162 -3.34 41.87 -21.32
C VAL A 162 -3.77 43.10 -22.12
N THR A 163 -4.24 44.14 -21.46
CA THR A 163 -4.81 45.35 -22.11
C THR A 163 -3.88 46.55 -22.04
N GLY A 164 -2.70 46.43 -21.44
CA GLY A 164 -1.84 47.60 -21.19
C GLY A 164 -2.25 48.41 -19.97
N CYS A 165 -3.11 47.88 -19.10
CA CYS A 165 -3.58 48.59 -17.90
C CYS A 165 -2.41 49.10 -17.04
N MET A 166 -2.43 50.37 -16.64
CA MET A 166 -1.35 51.00 -15.87
C MET A 166 -1.63 51.07 -14.37
N ALA A 167 -2.82 50.67 -13.92
CA ALA A 167 -3.18 50.64 -12.50
C ALA A 167 -2.14 49.86 -11.68
N MET A 168 -1.60 50.51 -10.66
CA MET A 168 -0.54 49.96 -9.82
C MET A 168 -0.37 50.69 -8.49
N ILE A 169 0.29 50.02 -7.55
CA ILE A 169 0.85 50.61 -6.34
C ILE A 169 2.36 50.32 -6.28
N GLY A 170 3.13 51.27 -5.76
CA GLY A 170 4.57 51.18 -5.58
C GLY A 170 4.98 51.51 -4.16
N PHE A 171 5.76 50.62 -3.56
CA PHE A 171 6.35 50.77 -2.23
C PHE A 171 7.84 51.10 -2.36
N ASP A 172 8.34 52.05 -1.57
CA ASP A 172 9.75 52.42 -1.46
C ASP A 172 10.17 52.34 0.01
N ARG A 173 11.25 51.61 0.30
CA ARG A 173 11.80 51.43 1.65
C ARG A 173 13.02 52.33 1.81
N ASP A 174 12.97 53.25 2.75
CA ASP A 174 14.14 54.05 3.12
C ASP A 174 15.14 53.18 3.89
N TYR A 175 16.39 53.18 3.43
CA TYR A 175 17.48 52.43 4.03
C TYR A 175 17.81 52.88 5.46
N LYS A 176 17.65 54.17 5.77
CA LYS A 176 18.10 54.75 7.06
C LYS A 176 17.08 54.59 8.17
N THR A 177 15.82 54.85 7.86
CA THR A 177 14.71 54.84 8.83
C THR A 177 13.96 53.51 8.83
N ASN A 178 14.24 52.64 7.87
CA ASN A 178 13.52 51.39 7.63
C ASN A 178 12.02 51.58 7.33
N THR A 179 11.58 52.80 7.05
CA THR A 179 10.16 53.13 6.79
C THR A 179 9.80 52.81 5.34
N ILE A 180 8.66 52.16 5.14
CA ILE A 180 8.14 51.86 3.80
C ILE A 180 7.03 52.85 3.48
N THR A 181 7.17 53.55 2.35
CA THR A 181 6.20 54.55 1.89
C THR A 181 5.57 54.16 0.57
N ILE A 182 4.31 54.52 0.38
CA ILE A 182 3.62 54.40 -0.92
C ILE A 182 4.07 55.57 -1.78
N TYR A 183 4.99 55.32 -2.71
CA TYR A 183 5.55 56.38 -3.56
C TYR A 183 4.81 56.54 -4.88
N ALA A 184 4.04 55.53 -5.30
CA ALA A 184 3.26 55.55 -6.53
C ALA A 184 1.91 54.84 -6.30
N PHE A 185 0.83 55.46 -6.77
CA PHE A 185 -0.50 54.87 -6.83
C PHE A 185 -1.18 55.41 -8.10
N GLU A 186 -1.62 54.50 -8.96
CA GLU A 186 -2.36 54.77 -10.19
C GLU A 186 -3.67 53.98 -10.12
N GLU A 187 -4.78 54.71 -10.12
CA GLU A 187 -6.13 54.17 -9.87
C GLU A 187 -6.87 53.82 -11.17
N ALA A 188 -6.55 54.49 -12.28
CA ALA A 188 -7.33 54.34 -13.51
C ALA A 188 -7.13 52.98 -14.18
N HIS A 189 -8.24 52.32 -14.54
CA HIS A 189 -8.26 51.08 -15.32
C HIS A 189 -8.74 51.34 -16.76
N ASN A 190 -8.16 50.61 -17.72
CA ASN A 190 -8.56 50.64 -19.13
C ASN A 190 -9.45 49.45 -19.56
N HIS A 191 -10.09 48.81 -18.58
CA HIS A 191 -10.95 47.65 -18.79
C HIS A 191 -12.10 47.66 -17.78
N PRO A 192 -13.19 46.94 -18.06
CA PRO A 192 -14.25 46.74 -17.07
C PRO A 192 -13.71 46.07 -15.80
N LEU A 193 -14.22 46.52 -14.65
CA LEU A 193 -14.01 45.90 -13.35
C LEU A 193 -14.98 44.71 -13.20
N ILE A 194 -14.61 43.74 -12.38
CA ILE A 194 -15.31 42.48 -12.16
C ILE A 194 -16.49 42.73 -11.23
N GLU A 195 -17.68 42.28 -11.61
CA GLU A 195 -18.87 42.39 -10.77
C GLU A 195 -18.79 41.45 -9.56
N PHE A 196 -19.38 41.86 -8.43
CA PHE A 196 -19.35 41.13 -7.15
C PHE A 196 -19.80 39.66 -7.25
N ASN A 197 -20.66 39.33 -8.22
CA ASN A 197 -21.14 37.96 -8.45
C ASN A 197 -20.13 37.03 -9.15
N GLU A 198 -18.98 37.54 -9.60
CA GLU A 198 -17.92 36.77 -10.28
C GLU A 198 -16.64 36.62 -9.43
N GLU A 199 -16.67 37.03 -8.15
CA GLU A 199 -15.52 37.03 -7.24
C GLU A 199 -14.85 35.64 -7.06
N SER A 200 -15.65 34.56 -7.13
CA SER A 200 -15.17 33.18 -7.00
C SER A 200 -14.33 32.69 -8.19
N LEU A 201 -14.35 33.43 -9.32
CA LEU A 201 -13.62 33.09 -10.55
C LEU A 201 -12.26 33.82 -10.66
N CYS A 202 -11.95 34.68 -9.70
CA CYS A 202 -10.76 35.52 -9.72
C CYS A 202 -9.53 34.83 -9.14
N SER A 203 -8.46 34.70 -9.92
CA SER A 203 -7.23 33.97 -9.55
C SER A 203 -6.55 34.43 -8.26
N HIS A 204 -6.81 35.65 -7.77
CA HIS A 204 -6.26 36.18 -6.53
C HIS A 204 -6.98 35.68 -5.26
N ASN A 205 -8.24 35.21 -5.40
CA ASN A 205 -9.02 34.61 -4.33
C ASN A 205 -8.74 33.11 -4.15
N HIS A 206 -7.93 32.51 -5.02
CA HIS A 206 -7.63 31.08 -5.03
C HIS A 206 -6.55 30.66 -4.00
N ARG A 207 -6.55 31.23 -2.79
CA ARG A 207 -5.63 30.79 -1.72
C ARG A 207 -6.11 29.46 -1.15
N LEU A 208 -5.25 28.44 -1.18
CA LEU A 208 -5.49 27.19 -0.49
C LEU A 208 -5.27 27.38 1.01
N SER A 209 -6.31 27.14 1.81
CA SER A 209 -6.18 27.08 3.27
C SER A 209 -5.28 25.90 3.69
N ILE A 210 -4.77 25.92 4.92
CA ILE A 210 -3.98 24.80 5.48
C ILE A 210 -4.78 23.49 5.39
N SER A 211 -6.06 23.55 5.75
CA SER A 211 -7.00 22.42 5.60
C SER A 211 -7.13 21.93 4.14
N ASP A 212 -7.09 22.83 3.15
CA ASP A 212 -7.10 22.42 1.73
C ASP A 212 -5.78 21.73 1.35
N GLN A 213 -4.65 22.25 1.83
CA GLN A 213 -3.31 21.70 1.58
C GLN A 213 -3.17 20.29 2.18
N GLU A 214 -3.60 20.10 3.43
CA GLU A 214 -3.66 18.77 4.07
C GLU A 214 -4.54 17.80 3.30
N LEU A 215 -5.72 18.24 2.85
CA LEU A 215 -6.62 17.40 2.06
C LEU A 215 -5.96 17.01 0.72
N ILE A 216 -5.28 17.95 0.05
CA ILE A 216 -4.55 17.65 -1.18
C ILE A 216 -3.44 16.65 -0.92
N PHE A 217 -2.67 16.83 0.17
CA PHE A 217 -1.61 15.93 0.57
C PHE A 217 -2.17 14.52 0.82
N LYS A 218 -3.12 14.37 1.75
CA LYS A 218 -3.75 13.08 2.09
C LYS A 218 -4.40 12.41 0.89
N ALA A 219 -5.13 13.14 0.06
CA ALA A 219 -5.74 12.57 -1.12
C ALA A 219 -4.70 12.13 -2.16
N SER A 220 -3.60 12.87 -2.30
CA SER A 220 -2.59 12.56 -3.31
C SER A 220 -1.66 11.43 -2.85
N THR A 221 -1.34 11.36 -1.55
CA THR A 221 -0.66 10.18 -0.99
C THR A 221 -1.53 8.95 -1.11
N LEU A 222 -2.86 9.04 -0.97
CA LEU A 222 -3.82 7.93 -1.13
C LEU A 222 -4.22 7.57 -2.58
N ASN A 223 -3.47 8.01 -3.60
CA ASN A 223 -3.81 7.80 -5.03
C ASN A 223 -5.20 8.32 -5.48
N ILE A 224 -5.85 9.18 -4.69
CA ILE A 224 -7.08 9.88 -5.06
C ILE A 224 -6.73 11.07 -5.98
N GLY A 225 -5.66 11.78 -5.62
CA GLY A 225 -5.07 12.88 -6.39
C GLY A 225 -5.79 14.21 -6.25
N ALA A 226 -5.05 15.29 -6.53
CA ALA A 226 -5.48 16.68 -6.39
C ALA A 226 -6.82 17.03 -7.08
N THR A 227 -7.15 16.40 -8.21
CA THR A 227 -8.42 16.66 -8.91
C THR A 227 -9.63 16.13 -8.16
N LYS A 228 -9.53 14.93 -7.57
CA LYS A 228 -10.63 14.37 -6.78
C LYS A 228 -10.70 15.06 -5.41
N ALA A 229 -9.56 15.45 -4.83
CA ALA A 229 -9.53 16.30 -3.64
C ALA A 229 -10.33 17.60 -3.83
N HIS A 230 -10.18 18.27 -4.98
CA HIS A 230 -10.96 19.48 -5.29
C HIS A 230 -12.46 19.21 -5.30
N LYS A 231 -12.89 18.09 -5.91
CA LYS A 231 -14.31 17.67 -5.91
C LYS A 231 -14.85 17.37 -4.50
N ILE A 232 -14.06 16.64 -3.70
CA ILE A 232 -14.40 16.35 -2.30
C ILE A 232 -14.55 17.66 -1.53
N ARG A 233 -13.62 18.60 -1.71
CA ARG A 233 -13.66 19.89 -1.02
C ARG A 233 -14.85 20.74 -1.43
N ALA A 234 -15.17 20.78 -2.72
CA ALA A 234 -16.36 21.47 -3.22
C ALA A 234 -17.63 20.88 -2.59
N SER A 235 -17.73 19.55 -2.52
CA SER A 235 -18.85 18.89 -1.85
C SER A 235 -18.93 19.24 -0.36
N LEU A 236 -17.80 19.29 0.35
CA LEU A 236 -17.75 19.64 1.77
C LEU A 236 -18.10 21.11 2.05
N LYS A 237 -17.85 22.02 1.11
CA LYS A 237 -18.20 23.44 1.22
C LYS A 237 -19.59 23.78 0.67
N GLY A 238 -20.37 22.79 0.22
CA GLY A 238 -21.72 23.03 -0.29
C GLY A 238 -21.77 23.50 -1.75
N GLY A 239 -20.78 23.17 -2.57
CA GLY A 239 -20.74 23.48 -4.00
C GLY A 239 -19.45 24.17 -4.45
N TYR A 240 -19.32 24.37 -5.76
CA TYR A 240 -18.16 25.05 -6.33
C TYR A 240 -18.18 26.57 -6.07
N ASP A 241 -19.37 27.16 -5.94
CA ASP A 241 -19.53 28.60 -5.68
C ASP A 241 -18.95 29.01 -4.31
N HIS A 242 -18.94 28.08 -3.35
CA HIS A 242 -18.40 28.25 -2.01
C HIS A 242 -16.91 27.85 -1.90
N LEU A 243 -16.26 27.51 -3.02
CA LEU A 243 -14.86 27.12 -3.07
C LEU A 243 -14.04 28.12 -3.89
N PRO A 244 -13.36 29.07 -3.22
CA PRO A 244 -12.54 30.08 -3.92
C PRO A 244 -11.36 29.50 -4.71
N ALA A 245 -10.86 28.33 -4.32
CA ALA A 245 -9.72 27.71 -4.99
C ALA A 245 -10.17 26.87 -6.20
N ALA A 246 -9.57 27.12 -7.36
CA ALA A 246 -9.87 26.35 -8.55
C ALA A 246 -9.16 24.99 -8.54
N LYS A 247 -9.65 24.10 -9.40
CA LYS A 247 -9.06 22.77 -9.64
C LYS A 247 -7.57 22.84 -10.00
N ASN A 248 -7.14 23.89 -10.69
CA ASN A 248 -5.74 24.05 -11.07
C ASN A 248 -4.85 24.42 -9.88
N ASP A 249 -5.37 25.08 -8.84
CA ASP A 249 -4.61 25.43 -7.65
C ASP A 249 -4.27 24.18 -6.84
N PHE A 250 -5.24 23.27 -6.70
CA PHE A 250 -5.01 21.94 -6.12
C PHE A 250 -3.91 21.17 -6.87
N LYS A 251 -3.94 21.20 -8.21
CA LYS A 251 -2.93 20.54 -9.05
C LYS A 251 -1.56 21.21 -8.97
N ASN A 252 -1.52 22.54 -8.96
CA ASN A 252 -0.28 23.32 -8.88
C ASN A 252 0.38 23.08 -7.53
N PHE A 253 -0.37 23.14 -6.42
CA PHE A 253 0.14 22.83 -5.10
C PHE A 253 0.78 21.43 -5.04
N TRP A 254 0.08 20.40 -5.53
CA TRP A 254 0.65 19.05 -5.53
C TRP A 254 1.90 18.94 -6.41
N ARG A 255 1.92 19.60 -7.57
CA ARG A 255 3.11 19.67 -8.43
C ARG A 255 4.27 20.35 -7.72
N ASP A 256 4.03 21.47 -7.06
CA ASP A 256 5.07 22.24 -6.40
C ASP A 256 5.61 21.48 -5.18
N TYR A 257 4.72 20.83 -4.41
CA TYR A 257 5.09 19.89 -3.35
C TYR A 257 5.98 18.75 -3.86
N THR A 258 5.55 18.07 -4.94
CA THR A 258 6.33 16.96 -5.52
C THR A 258 7.66 17.40 -6.13
N ASN A 259 7.78 18.65 -6.61
CA ASN A 259 9.05 19.21 -7.06
C ASN A 259 10.01 19.51 -5.90
N ILE A 260 9.48 19.93 -4.74
CA ILE A 260 10.28 20.21 -3.53
C ILE A 260 10.77 18.89 -2.90
N VAL A 261 9.86 17.93 -2.72
CA VAL A 261 10.19 16.66 -2.05
C VAL A 261 10.94 15.70 -2.96
N GLY A 262 10.64 15.72 -4.27
CA GLY A 262 11.17 14.77 -5.25
C GLY A 262 12.68 14.53 -5.19
N PRO A 263 13.54 15.58 -5.14
CA PRO A 263 15.00 15.41 -5.05
C PRO A 263 15.47 14.66 -3.79
N ASN A 264 14.77 14.82 -2.66
CA ASN A 264 15.15 14.27 -1.35
C ASN A 264 14.18 13.18 -0.88
N ASP A 265 13.38 12.60 -1.77
CA ASP A 265 12.28 11.70 -1.42
C ASP A 265 12.77 10.41 -0.76
N ALA A 266 13.83 9.79 -1.31
CA ALA A 266 14.43 8.59 -0.71
C ALA A 266 15.00 8.90 0.70
N GLN A 267 15.71 10.02 0.85
CA GLN A 267 16.25 10.45 2.14
C GLN A 267 15.13 10.71 3.15
N CYS A 268 14.06 11.40 2.72
CA CYS A 268 12.89 11.67 3.55
C CYS A 268 12.25 10.38 4.09
N VAL A 269 12.15 9.33 3.27
CA VAL A 269 11.65 8.03 3.71
C VAL A 269 12.62 7.33 4.67
N VAL A 270 13.92 7.34 4.38
CA VAL A 270 14.94 6.76 5.26
C VAL A 270 14.93 7.44 6.63
N ASP A 271 14.93 8.78 6.66
CA ASP A 271 14.87 9.57 7.90
C ASP A 271 13.60 9.26 8.69
N GLN A 272 12.44 9.18 8.03
CA GLN A 272 11.18 8.81 8.67
C GLN A 272 11.24 7.42 9.31
N LEU A 273 11.81 6.43 8.63
CA LEU A 273 11.90 5.06 9.14
C LEU A 273 12.96 4.93 10.25
N ILE A 274 14.03 5.74 10.21
CA ILE A 274 14.99 5.89 11.32
C ILE A 274 14.28 6.47 12.54
N ILE A 275 13.54 7.56 12.37
CA ILE A 275 12.74 8.17 13.45
C ILE A 275 11.78 7.13 14.05
N ARG A 276 11.10 6.32 13.23
CA ARG A 276 10.25 5.24 13.75
C ARG A 276 11.04 4.20 14.54
N ARG A 277 12.19 3.74 14.05
CA ARG A 277 13.05 2.79 14.76
C ARG A 277 13.50 3.34 16.12
N ASP A 278 13.86 4.62 16.17
CA ASP A 278 14.41 5.24 17.37
C ASP A 278 13.32 5.56 18.42
N ASN A 279 12.07 5.78 18.00
CA ASN A 279 10.95 6.05 18.89
C ASN A 279 10.11 4.82 19.27
N TYR A 280 10.12 3.75 18.45
CA TYR A 280 9.34 2.53 18.68
C TYR A 280 10.27 1.34 18.90
N PRO A 281 10.46 0.85 20.14
CA PRO A 281 11.44 -0.20 20.48
C PRO A 281 11.32 -1.51 19.67
N ASN A 282 10.09 -1.84 19.26
CA ASN A 282 9.78 -3.06 18.51
C ASN A 282 9.78 -2.85 16.98
N PHE A 283 9.97 -1.62 16.50
CA PHE A 283 10.13 -1.34 15.07
C PHE A 283 11.56 -1.68 14.61
N HIS A 284 11.68 -2.35 13.47
CA HIS A 284 12.97 -2.68 12.86
C HIS A 284 13.09 -2.00 11.50
N PHE A 285 14.27 -1.46 11.23
CA PHE A 285 14.59 -0.84 9.95
C PHE A 285 16.07 -1.01 9.61
N GLU A 286 16.33 -1.51 8.40
CA GLU A 286 17.66 -1.60 7.79
C GLU A 286 17.60 -1.11 6.34
N TYR A 287 18.68 -0.51 5.85
CA TYR A 287 18.79 -0.07 4.47
C TYR A 287 20.23 -0.23 3.96
N LYS A 288 20.37 -0.25 2.64
CA LYS A 288 21.64 -0.41 1.93
C LYS A 288 21.75 0.64 0.83
N LEU A 289 22.88 1.32 0.79
CA LEU A 289 23.24 2.25 -0.29
C LEU A 289 24.19 1.57 -1.30
N ASN A 290 24.12 1.99 -2.55
CA ASN A 290 25.09 1.69 -3.59
C ASN A 290 25.56 3.02 -4.20
N ASP A 291 26.82 3.39 -4.01
CA ASP A 291 27.39 4.66 -4.49
C ASP A 291 26.50 5.88 -4.20
N GLU A 292 25.94 5.94 -2.98
CA GLU A 292 24.99 6.96 -2.45
C GLU A 292 23.51 6.79 -2.82
N GLU A 293 23.15 5.89 -3.74
CA GLU A 293 21.75 5.61 -4.09
C GLU A 293 21.13 4.54 -3.18
N LEU A 294 19.85 4.71 -2.82
CA LEU A 294 19.11 3.71 -2.05
C LEU A 294 18.90 2.44 -2.88
N SER A 295 19.69 1.41 -2.58
CA SER A 295 19.66 0.13 -3.33
C SER A 295 18.68 -0.88 -2.74
N ALA A 296 18.49 -0.88 -1.41
CA ALA A 296 17.54 -1.76 -0.74
C ALA A 296 17.16 -1.20 0.64
N MET A 297 15.96 -1.54 1.12
CA MET A 297 15.56 -1.34 2.49
C MET A 297 14.56 -2.39 2.97
N PHE A 298 14.57 -2.66 4.27
CA PHE A 298 13.68 -3.60 4.95
C PHE A 298 13.15 -2.97 6.23
N TRP A 299 11.85 -3.14 6.49
CA TRP A 299 11.24 -2.71 7.73
C TRP A 299 10.12 -3.64 8.18
N VAL A 300 9.89 -3.66 9.49
CA VAL A 300 8.76 -4.37 10.11
C VAL A 300 8.42 -3.71 11.44
N ASP A 301 7.12 -3.55 11.71
CA ASP A 301 6.64 -3.03 12.99
C ASP A 301 6.36 -4.13 14.00
N GLU A 302 5.96 -3.74 15.22
CA GLU A 302 5.67 -4.66 16.31
C GLU A 302 4.63 -5.72 15.92
N THR A 303 3.51 -5.29 15.31
CA THR A 303 2.46 -6.21 14.86
C THR A 303 2.99 -7.20 13.82
N GLY A 304 3.82 -6.76 12.88
CA GLY A 304 4.47 -7.65 11.91
C GLY A 304 5.38 -8.69 12.57
N LYS A 305 6.15 -8.30 13.59
CA LYS A 305 6.98 -9.23 14.37
C LYS A 305 6.17 -10.22 15.19
N GLU A 306 5.09 -9.77 15.82
CA GLU A 306 4.17 -10.65 16.53
C GLU A 306 3.50 -11.65 15.60
N ASN A 307 3.03 -11.18 14.45
CA ASN A 307 2.46 -12.02 13.41
C ASN A 307 3.44 -13.11 12.97
N TYR A 308 4.71 -12.75 12.74
CA TYR A 308 5.75 -13.74 12.45
C TYR A 308 5.88 -14.77 13.58
N SER A 309 5.92 -14.33 14.84
CA SER A 309 6.06 -15.25 15.99
C SER A 309 4.89 -16.23 16.17
N LYS A 310 3.70 -15.89 15.66
CA LYS A 310 2.47 -16.68 15.77
C LYS A 310 2.22 -17.54 14.52
N PHE A 311 2.68 -17.11 13.35
CA PHE A 311 2.34 -17.67 12.04
C PHE A 311 3.60 -17.91 11.18
N LEU A 312 4.61 -18.58 11.74
CA LEU A 312 5.90 -18.86 11.09
C LEU A 312 5.90 -20.12 10.22
N ASP A 313 4.82 -20.92 10.23
CA ASP A 313 4.77 -22.22 9.54
C ASP A 313 5.07 -22.08 8.03
N VAL A 314 4.56 -21.01 7.42
CA VAL A 314 4.76 -20.73 5.99
C VAL A 314 4.80 -19.22 5.74
N ILE A 315 5.92 -18.73 5.18
CA ILE A 315 6.09 -17.32 4.79
C ILE A 315 6.11 -17.20 3.27
N SER A 316 5.30 -16.30 2.73
CA SER A 316 5.23 -15.97 1.31
C SER A 316 5.89 -14.62 1.03
N MET A 317 6.67 -14.52 -0.05
CA MET A 317 7.26 -13.26 -0.53
C MET A 317 6.87 -12.97 -1.96
N ASP A 318 6.23 -11.84 -2.25
CA ASP A 318 5.66 -11.56 -3.58
C ASP A 318 6.13 -10.25 -4.18
N ALA A 319 7.29 -10.28 -4.84
CA ALA A 319 7.85 -9.09 -5.47
C ALA A 319 6.87 -8.50 -6.50
N THR A 320 6.46 -7.25 -6.27
CA THR A 320 5.57 -6.51 -7.17
C THR A 320 6.37 -5.62 -8.10
N TYR A 321 5.94 -5.56 -9.36
CA TYR A 321 6.67 -4.84 -10.40
C TYR A 321 6.64 -3.33 -10.19
N ARG A 322 7.84 -2.72 -10.08
CA ARG A 322 8.17 -1.30 -10.33
C ARG A 322 7.08 -0.32 -9.84
N THR A 323 6.89 -0.27 -8.54
CA THR A 323 5.70 0.33 -7.91
C THR A 323 5.72 1.85 -7.78
N ASN A 324 6.83 2.48 -8.14
CA ASN A 324 7.12 3.88 -7.89
C ASN A 324 7.98 4.48 -9.02
N ARG A 325 8.17 5.80 -9.01
CA ARG A 325 8.92 6.54 -10.04
C ARG A 325 10.40 6.18 -10.16
N TYR A 326 10.96 5.48 -9.17
CA TYR A 326 12.36 5.03 -9.15
C TYR A 326 12.49 3.58 -9.61
N ASN A 327 11.39 2.94 -10.04
CA ASN A 327 11.35 1.53 -10.43
C ASN A 327 11.81 0.54 -9.35
N MET A 328 11.85 0.95 -8.06
CA MET A 328 12.13 0.00 -6.99
C MET A 328 11.00 -1.05 -6.89
N ILE A 329 11.41 -2.25 -6.54
CA ILE A 329 10.60 -3.46 -6.49
C ILE A 329 10.18 -3.67 -5.06
N PHE A 330 8.87 -3.65 -4.81
CA PHE A 330 8.33 -3.87 -3.48
C PHE A 330 8.19 -5.36 -3.22
N VAL A 331 8.70 -5.82 -2.09
CA VAL A 331 8.70 -7.22 -1.68
C VAL A 331 8.02 -7.33 -0.31
N PRO A 332 6.69 -7.54 -0.27
CA PRO A 332 5.98 -7.85 0.96
C PRO A 332 6.32 -9.26 1.43
N PHE A 333 6.59 -9.39 2.73
CA PHE A 333 6.61 -10.66 3.44
C PHE A 333 5.25 -10.87 4.10
N THR A 334 4.63 -12.00 3.80
CA THR A 334 3.28 -12.29 4.29
C THR A 334 3.15 -13.70 4.85
N ALA A 335 2.28 -13.84 5.84
CA ALA A 335 1.90 -15.12 6.44
C ALA A 335 0.38 -15.31 6.34
N ILE A 336 -0.10 -16.47 6.78
CA ILE A 336 -1.53 -16.80 6.83
C ILE A 336 -1.94 -16.90 8.29
N ASN A 337 -2.94 -16.11 8.70
CA ASN A 337 -3.47 -16.17 10.06
C ASN A 337 -4.55 -17.25 10.23
N ASN A 338 -5.07 -17.41 11.45
CA ASN A 338 -6.12 -18.39 11.75
C ASN A 338 -7.45 -18.13 11.02
N HIS A 339 -7.71 -16.93 10.50
CA HIS A 339 -8.86 -16.65 9.62
C HIS A 339 -8.52 -16.91 8.15
N GLU A 340 -7.41 -17.59 7.90
CA GLU A 340 -6.85 -17.81 6.59
C GLU A 340 -6.62 -16.51 5.80
N LYS A 341 -6.54 -15.35 6.44
CA LYS A 341 -6.25 -14.09 5.77
C LYS A 341 -4.75 -13.93 5.65
N THR A 342 -4.32 -13.36 4.53
CA THR A 342 -2.93 -12.96 4.37
C THR A 342 -2.67 -11.77 5.27
N ILE A 343 -1.63 -11.86 6.09
CA ILE A 343 -1.18 -10.84 7.04
C ILE A 343 0.26 -10.43 6.73
N ASN A 344 0.62 -9.18 6.99
CA ASN A 344 1.99 -8.72 6.83
C ASN A 344 2.88 -9.14 8.00
N VAL A 345 4.10 -9.60 7.68
CA VAL A 345 5.17 -9.90 8.64
C VAL A 345 6.45 -9.14 8.35
N GLY A 346 6.48 -8.30 7.32
CA GLY A 346 7.63 -7.49 6.94
C GLY A 346 7.49 -6.90 5.54
N ALA A 347 8.28 -5.89 5.24
CA ALA A 347 8.22 -5.18 3.98
C ALA A 347 9.63 -4.83 3.50
N GLY A 348 9.86 -5.01 2.19
CA GLY A 348 11.13 -4.75 1.54
C GLY A 348 10.97 -3.89 0.30
N LEU A 349 11.97 -3.08 -0.02
CA LEU A 349 12.13 -2.43 -1.31
C LEU A 349 13.55 -2.71 -1.82
N ILE A 350 13.68 -3.16 -3.07
CA ILE A 350 14.97 -3.45 -3.72
C ILE A 350 15.04 -2.77 -5.09
N SER A 351 16.23 -2.35 -5.50
CA SER A 351 16.47 -1.65 -6.78
C SER A 351 16.52 -2.61 -7.98
N ASP A 352 16.93 -3.87 -7.77
CA ASP A 352 17.05 -4.88 -8.81
C ASP A 352 16.63 -6.30 -8.35
N GLU A 353 16.42 -7.19 -9.32
CA GLU A 353 16.07 -8.61 -9.11
C GLU A 353 17.32 -9.51 -9.12
N THR A 354 18.39 -9.10 -8.45
CA THR A 354 19.63 -9.89 -8.33
C THR A 354 19.59 -10.84 -7.13
N ILE A 355 20.41 -11.91 -7.19
CA ILE A 355 20.54 -12.85 -6.07
C ILE A 355 21.08 -12.12 -4.83
N GLU A 356 21.98 -11.17 -5.03
CA GLU A 356 22.61 -10.34 -4.01
C GLU A 356 21.58 -9.47 -3.28
N SER A 357 20.69 -8.80 -4.02
CA SER A 357 19.62 -7.97 -3.45
C SER A 357 18.62 -8.81 -2.64
N TYR A 358 18.15 -9.94 -3.17
CA TYR A 358 17.27 -10.84 -2.42
C TYR A 358 17.97 -11.46 -1.21
N SER A 359 19.25 -11.81 -1.32
CA SER A 359 20.04 -12.36 -0.21
C SER A 359 20.20 -11.35 0.92
N TRP A 360 20.45 -10.08 0.59
CA TRP A 360 20.48 -9.02 1.58
C TRP A 360 19.12 -8.85 2.26
N LEU A 361 18.04 -8.84 1.46
CA LEU A 361 16.69 -8.64 1.98
C LEU A 361 16.26 -9.78 2.93
N LEU A 362 16.56 -11.03 2.58
CA LEU A 362 16.30 -12.20 3.43
C LEU A 362 17.12 -12.16 4.72
N LYS A 363 18.38 -11.73 4.66
CA LYS A 363 19.22 -11.56 5.86
C LYS A 363 18.66 -10.49 6.79
N ALA A 364 18.21 -9.35 6.24
CA ALA A 364 17.58 -8.28 7.02
C ALA A 364 16.27 -8.76 7.66
N PHE A 365 15.43 -9.48 6.91
CA PHE A 365 14.21 -10.10 7.43
C PHE A 365 14.51 -11.05 8.60
N LEU A 366 15.43 -12.00 8.41
CA LEU A 366 15.80 -12.95 9.47
C LEU A 366 16.40 -12.25 10.68
N SER A 367 17.24 -11.23 10.47
CA SER A 367 17.82 -10.40 11.53
C SER A 367 16.74 -9.75 12.39
N ALA A 368 15.74 -9.15 11.76
CA ALA A 368 14.65 -8.44 12.43
C ALA A 368 13.78 -9.33 13.33
N HIS A 369 13.69 -10.61 13.00
CA HIS A 369 12.86 -11.58 13.71
C HIS A 369 13.62 -12.48 14.70
N LYS A 370 14.95 -12.33 14.83
CA LYS A 370 15.72 -12.99 15.89
C LYS A 370 15.28 -12.45 17.26
N LYS A 371 14.77 -13.31 18.14
CA LYS A 371 14.54 -12.96 19.55
C LYS A 371 15.89 -12.64 20.21
N LYS A 372 15.99 -11.50 20.92
CA LYS A 372 17.17 -11.11 21.73
C LYS A 372 17.41 -12.00 22.97
N THR A 373 16.65 -13.08 23.17
CA THR A 373 16.81 -13.99 24.32
C THR A 373 17.71 -15.16 23.95
N ASN A 374 18.88 -15.22 24.58
CA ASN A 374 19.96 -16.21 24.39
C ASN A 374 19.63 -17.66 24.77
N HIS A 375 18.36 -18.03 24.98
CA HIS A 375 17.96 -19.41 25.22
C HIS A 375 16.60 -19.63 24.53
N ASP A 376 16.63 -20.35 23.39
CA ASP A 376 15.52 -21.09 22.74
C ASP A 376 15.60 -21.12 21.21
N PHE A 377 16.60 -20.48 20.59
CA PHE A 377 16.84 -20.71 19.16
C PHE A 377 17.46 -22.08 18.86
N ASP A 378 17.89 -22.85 19.87
CA ASP A 378 18.35 -24.24 19.67
C ASP A 378 17.22 -25.27 19.69
N ARG A 379 15.99 -24.90 20.08
CA ARG A 379 14.80 -25.77 19.92
C ARG A 379 14.01 -25.52 18.65
N TYR A 380 14.22 -24.37 18.01
CA TYR A 380 13.59 -23.96 16.75
C TYR A 380 14.60 -23.69 15.62
N GLY A 381 15.89 -23.84 15.89
CA GLY A 381 16.97 -23.79 14.92
C GLY A 381 16.98 -25.11 14.15
N SER A 382 16.84 -25.03 12.83
CA SER A 382 16.87 -26.11 11.81
C SER A 382 15.56 -26.78 11.39
N SER A 383 14.39 -26.38 11.90
CA SER A 383 13.10 -26.95 11.43
C SER A 383 12.33 -25.99 10.53
N PHE A 384 12.58 -26.08 9.21
CA PHE A 384 11.72 -25.64 8.10
C PHE A 384 11.05 -24.25 8.20
N ASN A 385 11.84 -23.17 8.19
CA ASN A 385 11.32 -21.91 7.64
C ASN A 385 11.21 -22.06 6.12
N PHE A 386 10.08 -22.56 5.62
CA PHE A 386 9.85 -22.58 4.18
C PHE A 386 9.49 -21.18 3.71
N PHE A 387 10.49 -20.48 3.17
CA PHE A 387 10.25 -19.28 2.37
C PHE A 387 9.65 -19.70 1.04
N TYR A 388 8.33 -19.55 0.92
CA TYR A 388 7.69 -19.52 -0.38
C TYR A 388 8.03 -18.19 -1.06
N ILE A 389 9.20 -18.14 -1.69
CA ILE A 389 9.62 -16.98 -2.49
C ILE A 389 8.79 -17.00 -3.78
N LYS A 390 7.74 -16.18 -3.86
CA LYS A 390 6.88 -15.99 -5.03
C LYS A 390 7.54 -15.16 -6.15
N GLY A 391 8.86 -14.96 -6.13
CA GLY A 391 9.63 -15.04 -7.38
C GLY A 391 9.30 -16.33 -8.18
N ALA A 392 8.78 -17.34 -7.47
CA ALA A 392 8.08 -18.54 -7.93
C ALA A 392 6.56 -18.40 -8.08
N SER A 393 6.03 -17.21 -8.41
CA SER A 393 4.80 -17.11 -9.20
C SER A 393 4.92 -17.96 -10.47
N ARG A 394 6.15 -18.30 -10.88
CA ARG A 394 6.49 -19.33 -11.87
C ARG A 394 5.66 -20.61 -11.74
N MET A 395 5.19 -21.12 -10.61
CA MET A 395 4.38 -22.35 -10.67
C MET A 395 3.04 -22.12 -11.36
N TYR A 396 2.18 -21.28 -10.79
CA TYR A 396 0.87 -21.03 -11.39
C TYR A 396 0.97 -20.15 -12.62
N THR A 397 1.86 -19.15 -12.66
CA THR A 397 2.08 -18.42 -13.91
C THR A 397 2.64 -19.36 -14.95
N GLN A 398 3.53 -20.32 -14.67
CA GLN A 398 3.87 -21.33 -15.68
C GLN A 398 2.68 -22.23 -15.97
N ILE A 399 1.88 -22.74 -15.04
CA ILE A 399 0.67 -23.55 -15.31
C ILE A 399 -0.37 -22.78 -16.16
N MET A 400 -0.53 -21.48 -15.93
CA MET A 400 -1.41 -20.61 -16.72
C MET A 400 -0.77 -20.18 -18.02
N TYR A 401 0.55 -19.95 -18.05
CA TYR A 401 1.33 -19.67 -19.26
C TYR A 401 1.44 -20.93 -20.13
N VAL A 402 1.42 -22.12 -19.54
CA VAL A 402 1.19 -23.42 -20.17
C VAL A 402 -0.18 -23.36 -20.80
N ALA A 403 -1.24 -23.18 -20.01
CA ALA A 403 -2.61 -23.13 -20.52
C ALA A 403 -2.87 -22.01 -21.55
N HIS A 404 -2.11 -20.91 -21.52
CA HIS A 404 -2.27 -19.73 -22.37
C HIS A 404 -1.36 -19.73 -23.61
N ASN A 405 -0.15 -20.29 -23.55
CA ASN A 405 0.72 -20.43 -24.73
C ASN A 405 0.45 -21.71 -25.51
N VAL A 406 -0.09 -22.75 -24.87
CA VAL A 406 -0.76 -23.86 -25.57
C VAL A 406 -1.85 -23.30 -26.50
N LYS A 407 -2.53 -22.22 -26.08
CA LYS A 407 -3.53 -21.51 -26.89
C LYS A 407 -2.99 -20.91 -28.19
N ASN A 408 -1.73 -20.48 -28.18
CA ASN A 408 -1.08 -19.82 -29.31
C ASN A 408 -0.23 -20.80 -30.15
N ALA A 409 0.20 -21.91 -29.57
CA ALA A 409 1.10 -22.88 -30.21
C ALA A 409 0.37 -24.04 -30.91
N PHE A 410 -0.88 -24.37 -30.55
CA PHE A 410 -1.54 -25.60 -31.04
C PHE A 410 -2.84 -25.36 -31.81
N LYS A 411 -3.00 -26.08 -32.93
CA LYS A 411 -4.25 -26.20 -33.74
C LYS A 411 -5.22 -27.27 -33.21
N VAL A 412 -5.02 -27.76 -31.98
CA VAL A 412 -5.84 -28.83 -31.37
C VAL A 412 -7.00 -28.22 -30.58
N SER A 413 -8.15 -28.91 -30.54
CA SER A 413 -9.31 -28.58 -29.69
C SER A 413 -8.86 -28.27 -28.25
N ASN A 414 -8.84 -26.97 -27.95
CA ASN A 414 -8.13 -26.36 -26.82
C ASN A 414 -8.64 -26.81 -25.44
N SER A 415 -9.85 -27.39 -25.37
CA SER A 415 -10.47 -27.75 -24.10
C SER A 415 -9.95 -29.03 -23.50
N ASP A 416 -9.61 -30.03 -24.31
CA ASP A 416 -9.41 -31.40 -23.81
C ASP A 416 -7.99 -31.62 -23.31
N PHE A 417 -6.98 -31.12 -24.04
CA PHE A 417 -5.62 -31.01 -23.52
C PHE A 417 -5.58 -30.19 -22.23
N LYS A 418 -6.25 -29.02 -22.22
CA LYS A 418 -6.30 -28.16 -21.03
C LYS A 418 -6.94 -28.88 -19.85
N LYS A 419 -8.02 -29.65 -20.05
CA LYS A 419 -8.61 -30.47 -18.98
C LYS A 419 -7.63 -31.54 -18.52
N ARG A 420 -6.99 -32.27 -19.44
CA ARG A 420 -6.06 -33.37 -19.16
C ARG A 420 -4.85 -32.90 -18.37
N ILE A 421 -4.18 -31.84 -18.81
CA ILE A 421 -3.00 -31.30 -18.14
C ILE A 421 -3.35 -30.71 -16.77
N ASN A 422 -4.49 -30.01 -16.64
CA ASN A 422 -4.94 -29.54 -15.33
C ASN A 422 -5.27 -30.70 -14.39
N GLN A 423 -5.94 -31.75 -14.88
CA GLN A 423 -6.21 -32.93 -14.06
C GLN A 423 -4.92 -33.62 -13.61
N LEU A 424 -3.90 -33.67 -14.46
CA LEU A 424 -2.61 -34.27 -14.14
C LEU A 424 -1.85 -33.43 -13.09
N ILE A 425 -1.69 -32.12 -13.32
CA ILE A 425 -0.95 -31.21 -12.43
C ILE A 425 -1.60 -31.14 -11.05
N TRP A 426 -2.94 -31.08 -10.98
CA TRP A 426 -3.65 -30.86 -9.72
C TRP A 426 -4.05 -32.16 -8.98
N ARG A 427 -3.54 -33.32 -9.42
CA ARG A 427 -3.65 -34.57 -8.65
C ARG A 427 -2.63 -34.57 -7.52
N MET A 428 -3.05 -34.14 -6.34
CA MET A 428 -2.16 -33.96 -5.18
C MET A 428 -1.54 -35.27 -4.66
N ASN A 429 -2.19 -36.41 -4.91
CA ASN A 429 -1.78 -37.73 -4.42
C ASN A 429 -1.02 -38.57 -5.47
N ILE A 430 -0.69 -38.02 -6.63
CA ILE A 430 0.12 -38.73 -7.64
C ILE A 430 1.58 -38.78 -7.20
N GLU A 431 2.24 -39.93 -7.36
CA GLU A 431 3.68 -40.02 -7.10
C GLU A 431 4.48 -39.38 -8.23
N PRO A 432 5.71 -38.89 -7.97
CA PRO A 432 6.58 -38.33 -9.02
C PRO A 432 6.74 -39.24 -10.25
N SER A 433 6.96 -40.54 -10.03
CA SER A 433 7.11 -41.53 -11.10
C SER A 433 5.82 -41.70 -11.93
N GLU A 434 4.67 -41.77 -11.26
CA GLU A 434 3.36 -41.85 -11.93
C GLU A 434 3.06 -40.55 -12.70
N PHE A 435 3.43 -39.39 -12.15
CA PHE A 435 3.30 -38.12 -12.85
C PHE A 435 4.12 -38.09 -14.13
N GLU A 436 5.38 -38.51 -14.08
CA GLU A 436 6.27 -38.54 -15.25
C GLU A 436 5.70 -39.46 -16.34
N CYS A 437 5.26 -40.66 -15.97
CA CYS A 437 4.61 -41.59 -16.90
C CYS A 437 3.34 -40.99 -17.53
N GLN A 438 2.47 -40.40 -16.72
CA GLN A 438 1.22 -39.77 -17.21
C GLN A 438 1.47 -38.51 -18.04
N TRP A 439 2.57 -37.80 -17.78
CA TRP A 439 3.02 -36.67 -18.58
C TRP A 439 3.46 -37.14 -19.97
N ASP A 440 4.27 -38.18 -20.04
CA ASP A 440 4.69 -38.82 -21.29
C ASP A 440 3.51 -39.31 -22.13
N MET A 441 2.57 -40.04 -21.50
CA MET A 441 1.35 -40.50 -22.18
C MET A 441 0.52 -39.34 -22.73
N MET A 442 0.44 -38.22 -22.01
CA MET A 442 -0.25 -37.02 -22.46
C MET A 442 0.48 -36.37 -23.64
N LEU A 443 1.82 -36.37 -23.68
CA LEU A 443 2.55 -35.85 -24.83
C LEU A 443 2.28 -36.69 -26.09
N ASP A 444 2.19 -38.02 -25.96
CA ASP A 444 1.85 -38.92 -27.07
C ASP A 444 0.40 -38.74 -27.54
N GLU A 445 -0.56 -38.66 -26.60
CA GLU A 445 -1.99 -38.50 -26.88
C GLU A 445 -2.29 -37.25 -27.73
N PHE A 446 -1.53 -36.18 -27.54
CA PHE A 446 -1.74 -34.90 -28.20
C PHE A 446 -0.68 -34.54 -29.25
N ASP A 447 0.23 -35.46 -29.59
CA ASP A 447 1.32 -35.28 -30.57
C ASP A 447 2.22 -34.07 -30.26
N LEU A 448 2.71 -34.00 -29.02
CA LEU A 448 3.43 -32.85 -28.44
C LEU A 448 4.91 -33.11 -28.13
N ARG A 449 5.44 -34.26 -28.57
CA ARG A 449 6.81 -34.72 -28.26
C ARG A 449 7.91 -33.78 -28.74
N GLU A 450 7.69 -33.04 -29.83
CA GLU A 450 8.70 -32.11 -30.38
C GLU A 450 8.64 -30.71 -29.75
N ASN A 451 7.78 -30.50 -28.74
CA ASN A 451 7.60 -29.19 -28.14
C ASN A 451 8.68 -28.89 -27.10
N LYS A 452 9.73 -28.18 -27.54
CA LYS A 452 10.84 -27.72 -26.67
C LYS A 452 10.41 -27.01 -25.39
N TRP A 453 9.30 -26.27 -25.44
CA TRP A 453 8.82 -25.55 -24.27
C TRP A 453 8.18 -26.48 -23.23
N LEU A 454 7.49 -27.55 -23.65
CA LEU A 454 7.01 -28.61 -22.74
C LEU A 454 8.19 -29.38 -22.13
N ASP A 455 9.25 -29.61 -22.88
CA ASP A 455 10.49 -30.20 -22.37
C ASP A 455 11.14 -29.32 -21.30
N ASP A 456 11.29 -28.01 -21.58
CA ASP A 456 11.82 -27.04 -20.63
C ASP A 456 11.01 -26.96 -19.33
N MET A 457 9.69 -27.13 -19.44
CA MET A 457 8.77 -27.16 -18.32
C MET A 457 8.92 -28.46 -17.51
N PHE A 458 9.01 -29.60 -18.19
CA PHE A 458 9.23 -30.91 -17.56
C PHE A 458 10.60 -30.99 -16.85
N ASN A 459 11.64 -30.40 -17.43
CA ASN A 459 12.97 -30.30 -16.82
C ASN A 459 13.00 -29.49 -15.52
N LYS A 460 11.95 -28.71 -15.25
CA LYS A 460 11.78 -27.91 -14.02
C LYS A 460 10.68 -28.45 -13.12
N ARG A 461 10.16 -29.66 -13.36
CA ARG A 461 8.98 -30.24 -12.67
C ARG A 461 9.11 -30.27 -11.15
N ASP A 462 10.31 -30.50 -10.63
CA ASP A 462 10.68 -30.42 -9.22
C ASP A 462 10.44 -29.04 -8.59
N LYS A 463 10.30 -28.00 -9.42
CA LYS A 463 10.10 -26.61 -9.00
C LYS A 463 8.66 -26.13 -9.15
N TRP A 464 7.74 -26.93 -9.71
CA TRP A 464 6.35 -26.49 -9.92
C TRP A 464 5.24 -27.54 -9.82
N ILE A 465 5.58 -28.83 -9.79
CA ILE A 465 4.59 -29.90 -9.70
C ILE A 465 4.34 -30.27 -8.23
N PRO A 466 3.07 -30.24 -7.75
CA PRO A 466 2.72 -30.57 -6.36
C PRO A 466 3.26 -31.91 -5.82
N SER A 467 3.38 -32.93 -6.67
CA SER A 467 3.90 -34.24 -6.26
C SER A 467 5.35 -34.19 -5.74
N TYR A 468 6.10 -33.13 -6.02
CA TYR A 468 7.47 -32.91 -5.54
C TYR A 468 7.54 -32.09 -4.24
N PHE A 469 6.41 -31.58 -3.74
CA PHE A 469 6.31 -30.79 -2.49
C PHE A 469 5.66 -31.56 -1.35
N ARG A 470 5.62 -32.91 -1.44
CA ARG A 470 4.91 -33.78 -0.50
C ARG A 470 5.41 -33.65 0.95
N ASP A 471 6.71 -33.40 1.11
CA ASP A 471 7.35 -33.31 2.43
C ASP A 471 7.36 -31.89 3.00
N ILE A 472 6.72 -30.93 2.31
CA ILE A 472 6.77 -29.52 2.68
C ILE A 472 5.34 -29.03 2.98
N PRO A 473 5.08 -28.46 4.17
CA PRO A 473 3.78 -27.89 4.49
C PRO A 473 3.51 -26.67 3.58
N MET A 474 2.51 -26.78 2.73
CA MET A 474 2.12 -25.72 1.78
C MET A 474 0.97 -24.86 2.29
N CYS A 475 0.20 -25.33 3.28
CA CYS A 475 -0.87 -24.57 3.97
C CYS A 475 -1.80 -23.75 3.04
N GLY A 476 -2.15 -24.29 1.88
CA GLY A 476 -3.04 -23.67 0.90
C GLY A 476 -2.38 -22.74 -0.12
N LEU A 477 -1.05 -22.60 -0.11
CA LEU A 477 -0.31 -21.73 -1.03
C LEU A 477 -0.29 -22.22 -2.49
N MET A 478 -0.26 -23.53 -2.73
CA MET A 478 -0.08 -24.07 -4.10
C MET A 478 -1.30 -23.89 -5.02
N LYS A 479 -2.53 -24.00 -4.47
CA LYS A 479 -3.73 -24.13 -5.31
C LYS A 479 -4.42 -22.81 -5.64
N THR A 480 -4.12 -21.75 -4.89
CA THR A 480 -4.91 -20.52 -4.96
C THR A 480 -4.03 -19.32 -5.29
N THR A 481 -3.99 -18.94 -6.57
CA THR A 481 -3.50 -17.59 -6.87
C THR A 481 -4.35 -16.52 -6.29
N SER A 482 -5.59 -16.80 -5.87
CA SER A 482 -6.42 -15.82 -5.18
C SER A 482 -5.72 -15.20 -3.98
N ARG A 483 -4.84 -15.90 -3.24
CA ARG A 483 -4.09 -15.32 -2.10
C ARG A 483 -3.03 -14.34 -2.54
N SER A 484 -2.40 -14.68 -3.65
CA SER A 484 -1.30 -13.97 -4.25
C SER A 484 -1.79 -12.79 -5.08
N GLU A 485 -2.92 -12.94 -5.77
CA GLU A 485 -3.69 -11.95 -6.48
C GLU A 485 -4.47 -11.07 -5.52
N SER A 486 -4.90 -11.57 -4.35
CA SER A 486 -5.48 -10.72 -3.30
C SER A 486 -4.40 -9.88 -2.65
N SER A 487 -3.21 -10.43 -2.41
CA SER A 487 -2.07 -9.66 -1.91
C SER A 487 -1.65 -8.61 -2.93
N ASN A 488 -1.46 -9.01 -4.19
CA ASN A 488 -1.17 -8.07 -5.26
C ASN A 488 -2.31 -7.08 -5.47
N SER A 489 -3.58 -7.46 -5.46
CA SER A 489 -4.70 -6.52 -5.54
C SER A 489 -4.74 -5.58 -4.33
N PHE A 490 -4.36 -6.07 -3.16
CA PHE A 490 -4.28 -5.28 -1.94
C PHE A 490 -3.17 -4.24 -2.05
N PHE A 491 -2.00 -4.60 -2.59
CA PHE A 491 -0.86 -3.67 -2.73
C PHE A 491 -0.85 -2.86 -4.04
N ASN A 492 -1.45 -3.35 -5.12
CA ASN A 492 -1.46 -2.73 -6.46
C ASN A 492 -2.35 -1.49 -6.55
N VAL A 493 -3.34 -1.34 -5.66
CA VAL A 493 -4.13 -0.09 -5.56
C VAL A 493 -3.22 1.12 -5.26
N PHE A 494 -2.01 0.86 -4.76
CA PHE A 494 -1.10 1.85 -4.24
C PHE A 494 0.13 2.11 -5.12
N SER A 495 0.41 1.22 -6.08
CA SER A 495 1.56 1.30 -6.98
C SER A 495 1.23 2.07 -8.26
N SER A 496 1.62 3.34 -8.33
CA SER A 496 1.64 4.10 -9.59
C SER A 496 3.09 4.40 -9.95
N ALA A 497 3.46 4.21 -11.22
CA ALA A 497 4.78 4.54 -11.75
C ALA A 497 5.15 6.03 -11.59
N THR A 498 4.20 6.89 -11.22
CA THR A 498 4.44 8.31 -10.92
C THR A 498 4.59 8.63 -9.43
N ASN A 499 4.44 7.64 -8.54
CA ASN A 499 4.44 7.87 -7.09
C ASN A 499 5.86 8.06 -6.55
N LEU A 500 5.98 9.05 -5.65
CA LEU A 500 7.11 9.21 -4.74
C LEU A 500 7.16 8.03 -3.75
N LEU A 501 8.34 7.75 -3.17
CA LEU A 501 8.50 6.74 -2.11
C LEU A 501 7.70 7.12 -0.87
N VAL A 502 7.62 8.40 -0.52
CA VAL A 502 6.79 8.87 0.60
C VAL A 502 5.32 8.49 0.39
N ASN A 503 4.78 8.65 -0.83
CA ASN A 503 3.40 8.27 -1.15
C ASN A 503 3.21 6.76 -1.01
N PHE A 504 4.21 5.98 -1.41
CA PHE A 504 4.19 4.53 -1.30
C PHE A 504 4.10 4.09 0.18
N ILE A 505 4.92 4.66 1.07
CA ILE A 505 4.91 4.33 2.51
C ILE A 505 3.57 4.68 3.14
N PHE A 506 3.02 5.89 2.91
CA PHE A 506 1.71 6.29 3.45
C PHE A 506 0.57 5.39 3.00
N ASN A 507 0.58 4.98 1.73
CA ASN A 507 -0.39 4.04 1.22
C ASN A 507 -0.27 2.67 1.89
N LEU A 508 0.96 2.18 2.04
CA LEU A 508 1.22 0.90 2.69
C LEU A 508 0.72 0.92 4.13
N ASP A 509 1.02 1.96 4.90
CA ASP A 509 0.57 2.12 6.29
C ASP A 509 -0.97 2.12 6.38
N THR A 510 -1.64 2.82 5.45
CA THR A 510 -3.11 2.83 5.38
C THR A 510 -3.68 1.45 5.06
N ALA A 511 -3.04 0.74 4.13
CA ALA A 511 -3.42 -0.62 3.75
C ALA A 511 -3.27 -1.57 4.95
N LEU A 512 -2.11 -1.57 5.61
CA LEU A 512 -1.84 -2.38 6.80
C LEU A 512 -2.85 -2.07 7.92
N SER A 513 -3.18 -0.80 8.14
CA SER A 513 -4.22 -0.40 9.10
C SER A 513 -5.58 -1.00 8.77
N LYS A 514 -5.99 -0.98 7.50
CA LYS A 514 -7.23 -1.63 7.04
C LYS A 514 -7.20 -3.15 7.25
N GLN A 515 -6.08 -3.82 6.95
CA GLN A 515 -5.91 -5.25 7.16
C GLN A 515 -6.06 -5.61 8.65
N ARG A 516 -5.44 -4.84 9.54
CA ARG A 516 -5.52 -5.03 11.01
C ARG A 516 -6.93 -4.80 11.52
N HIS A 517 -7.61 -3.77 11.03
CA HIS A 517 -9.01 -3.51 11.38
C HIS A 517 -9.92 -4.69 10.99
N GLU A 518 -9.74 -5.22 9.78
CA GLU A 518 -10.50 -6.37 9.32
C GLU A 518 -10.19 -7.64 10.13
N GLN A 519 -8.94 -7.87 10.50
CA GLN A 519 -8.57 -8.97 11.38
C GLN A 519 -9.27 -8.87 12.74
N LYS A 520 -9.25 -7.69 13.37
CA LYS A 520 -9.95 -7.44 14.65
C LYS A 520 -11.45 -7.72 14.52
N ARG A 521 -12.07 -7.33 13.39
CA ARG A 521 -13.48 -7.62 13.11
C ARG A 521 -13.76 -9.13 13.04
N LEU A 522 -12.87 -9.89 12.41
CA LEU A 522 -12.98 -11.36 12.31
C LEU A 522 -12.76 -12.07 13.64
N ASP A 523 -11.84 -11.57 14.46
CA ASP A 523 -11.60 -12.07 15.83
C ASP A 523 -12.85 -11.88 16.69
N ILE A 524 -13.43 -10.67 16.70
CA ILE A 524 -14.68 -10.36 17.39
C ILE A 524 -15.81 -11.25 16.89
N ALA A 525 -15.98 -11.38 15.57
CA ALA A 525 -17.04 -12.23 15.01
C ALA A 525 -16.86 -13.70 15.38
N SER A 526 -15.63 -14.21 15.49
CA SER A 526 -15.38 -15.61 15.88
C SER A 526 -15.57 -15.85 17.37
N ARG A 527 -15.31 -14.86 18.22
CA ARG A 527 -15.49 -14.96 19.67
C ARG A 527 -16.93 -14.77 20.10
N ASP A 528 -17.63 -13.82 19.48
CA ASP A 528 -18.93 -13.34 19.96
C ASP A 528 -20.12 -13.97 19.20
N THR A 529 -19.87 -14.86 18.24
CA THR A 529 -20.93 -15.59 17.52
C THR A 529 -20.65 -17.09 17.42
N SER A 530 -21.71 -17.89 17.51
CA SER A 530 -21.63 -19.35 17.32
C SER A 530 -21.96 -19.71 15.87
N PRO A 531 -21.16 -20.55 15.20
CA PRO A 531 -21.48 -21.02 13.86
C PRO A 531 -22.65 -22.01 13.88
N GLN A 532 -23.38 -22.10 12.77
CA GLN A 532 -24.42 -23.12 12.60
C GLN A 532 -23.78 -24.50 12.42
N LEU A 533 -24.22 -25.48 13.22
CA LEU A 533 -23.82 -26.87 13.10
C LEU A 533 -24.66 -27.58 12.03
N LEU A 534 -24.02 -28.37 11.16
CA LEU A 534 -24.68 -29.04 10.03
C LEU A 534 -25.58 -30.18 10.48
N PHE A 535 -25.21 -30.88 11.55
CA PHE A 535 -25.91 -32.07 12.01
C PHE A 535 -26.94 -31.77 13.13
N ALA A 536 -27.30 -30.50 13.32
CA ALA A 536 -28.35 -30.12 14.27
C ALA A 536 -29.70 -30.81 13.95
N PRO A 537 -30.52 -31.17 14.98
CA PRO A 537 -30.37 -30.84 16.40
C PRO A 537 -29.39 -31.75 17.17
N ASP A 538 -28.89 -32.83 16.57
CA ASP A 538 -27.98 -33.80 17.21
C ASP A 538 -26.58 -33.74 16.57
N PRO A 539 -25.75 -32.72 16.89
CA PRO A 539 -24.48 -32.51 16.24
C PRO A 539 -23.45 -33.58 16.60
N LEU A 540 -22.63 -33.95 15.63
CA LEU A 540 -21.47 -34.81 15.89
C LEU A 540 -20.55 -34.16 16.93
N LYS A 541 -20.04 -34.94 17.89
CA LYS A 541 -19.11 -34.44 18.93
C LYS A 541 -17.91 -33.72 18.31
N ILE A 542 -17.33 -34.31 17.27
CA ILE A 542 -16.20 -33.71 16.53
C ILE A 542 -16.55 -32.39 15.86
N GLU A 543 -17.78 -32.21 15.37
CA GLU A 543 -18.23 -30.94 14.79
C GLU A 543 -18.37 -29.87 15.86
N LYS A 544 -18.98 -30.22 17.00
CA LYS A 544 -19.13 -29.33 18.15
C LYS A 544 -17.77 -28.94 18.73
N HIS A 545 -16.85 -29.88 18.85
CA HIS A 545 -15.48 -29.59 19.29
C HIS A 545 -14.77 -28.66 18.28
N ALA A 546 -14.87 -28.96 16.97
CA ALA A 546 -14.28 -28.13 15.94
C ALA A 546 -14.82 -26.68 15.96
N SER A 547 -16.10 -26.47 16.30
CA SER A 547 -16.67 -25.12 16.38
C SER A 547 -16.15 -24.29 17.56
N LEU A 548 -15.56 -24.94 18.58
CA LEU A 548 -14.98 -24.28 19.75
C LEU A 548 -13.49 -24.00 19.56
N VAL A 549 -12.79 -24.82 18.78
CA VAL A 549 -11.34 -24.74 18.58
C VAL A 549 -10.96 -23.87 17.39
N TYR A 550 -11.68 -24.00 16.26
CA TYR A 550 -11.34 -23.27 15.05
C TYR A 550 -12.01 -21.89 15.02
N THR A 551 -11.30 -20.90 14.46
CA THR A 551 -11.92 -19.64 14.05
C THR A 551 -13.05 -19.89 13.07
N ARG A 552 -13.96 -18.92 12.92
CA ARG A 552 -15.15 -19.09 12.10
C ARG A 552 -14.84 -19.46 10.65
N GLU A 553 -13.84 -18.82 10.03
CA GLU A 553 -13.47 -19.12 8.64
C GLU A 553 -12.87 -20.52 8.47
N ALA A 554 -11.96 -20.92 9.37
CA ALA A 554 -11.36 -22.24 9.36
C ALA A 554 -12.41 -23.34 9.65
N PHE A 555 -13.29 -23.10 10.62
CA PHE A 555 -14.38 -24.02 10.97
C PHE A 555 -15.26 -24.34 9.76
N LEU A 556 -15.66 -23.34 8.95
CA LEU A 556 -16.50 -23.59 7.77
C LEU A 556 -15.83 -24.51 6.73
N LYS A 557 -14.49 -24.57 6.67
CA LYS A 557 -13.79 -25.54 5.84
C LYS A 557 -13.69 -26.91 6.49
N VAL A 558 -13.38 -26.95 7.78
CA VAL A 558 -13.37 -28.19 8.58
C VAL A 558 -14.74 -28.86 8.53
N GLN A 559 -15.81 -28.12 8.74
CA GLN A 559 -17.19 -28.57 8.65
C GLN A 559 -17.53 -29.16 7.27
N LYS A 560 -17.00 -28.60 6.17
CA LYS A 560 -17.12 -29.21 4.83
C LYS A 560 -16.39 -30.56 4.73
N GLN A 561 -15.24 -30.72 5.38
CA GLN A 561 -14.52 -32.00 5.43
C GLN A 561 -15.24 -33.03 6.31
N ILE A 562 -15.79 -32.61 7.45
CA ILE A 562 -16.64 -33.46 8.31
C ILE A 562 -17.88 -33.93 7.53
N LYS A 563 -18.55 -33.03 6.80
CA LYS A 563 -19.68 -33.41 5.94
C LYS A 563 -19.30 -34.48 4.92
N LYS A 564 -18.13 -34.33 4.27
CA LYS A 564 -17.62 -35.33 3.32
C LYS A 564 -17.25 -36.64 4.02
N ALA A 565 -16.67 -36.58 5.22
CA ALA A 565 -16.35 -37.76 6.02
C ALA A 565 -17.60 -38.58 6.31
N PHE A 566 -18.68 -37.90 6.71
CA PHE A 566 -19.94 -38.54 7.05
C PHE A 566 -20.65 -39.17 5.85
N TYR A 567 -20.78 -38.45 4.73
CA TYR A 567 -21.59 -38.91 3.58
C TYR A 567 -20.81 -39.65 2.49
N GLN A 568 -19.49 -39.48 2.41
CA GLN A 568 -18.69 -39.94 1.27
C GLN A 568 -17.52 -40.86 1.65
N CYS A 569 -17.17 -41.00 2.93
CA CYS A 569 -16.07 -41.84 3.37
C CYS A 569 -16.58 -43.04 4.16
N PHE A 570 -15.98 -44.21 3.97
CA PHE A 570 -16.32 -45.44 4.68
C PHE A 570 -15.05 -46.20 5.05
N GLN A 571 -14.95 -46.68 6.28
CA GLN A 571 -13.87 -47.57 6.69
C GLN A 571 -14.09 -48.96 6.10
N LYS A 572 -13.10 -49.47 5.37
CA LYS A 572 -13.11 -50.81 4.78
C LYS A 572 -12.41 -51.83 5.68
N THR A 573 -11.25 -51.46 6.20
CA THR A 573 -10.46 -52.29 7.12
C THR A 573 -9.79 -51.41 8.17
N SER A 574 -9.49 -52.00 9.32
CA SER A 574 -8.64 -51.41 10.35
C SER A 574 -7.75 -52.51 10.93
N ILE A 575 -6.45 -52.26 10.98
CA ILE A 575 -5.44 -53.16 11.54
C ILE A 575 -4.53 -52.38 12.48
N ILE A 576 -3.98 -53.06 13.48
CA ILE A 576 -3.01 -52.45 14.39
C ILE A 576 -1.60 -52.86 13.94
N VAL A 577 -0.76 -51.87 13.62
CA VAL A 577 0.63 -52.08 13.20
C VAL A 577 1.52 -51.20 14.08
N ASN A 578 2.45 -51.81 14.83
CA ASN A 578 3.41 -51.10 15.69
C ASN A 578 2.78 -50.07 16.66
N GLY A 579 1.55 -50.33 17.15
CA GLY A 579 0.82 -49.42 18.03
C GLY A 579 -0.03 -48.35 17.31
N PHE A 580 0.05 -48.26 15.98
CA PHE A 580 -0.78 -47.39 15.15
C PHE A 580 -2.00 -48.16 14.63
N GLN A 581 -3.17 -47.51 14.64
CA GLN A 581 -4.35 -47.96 13.94
C GLN A 581 -4.27 -47.54 12.47
N GLU A 582 -3.97 -48.49 11.61
CA GLU A 582 -3.92 -48.31 10.16
C GLU A 582 -5.30 -48.64 9.56
N CYS A 583 -5.98 -47.63 9.05
CA CYS A 583 -7.32 -47.70 8.51
C CYS A 583 -7.32 -47.47 7.00
N THR A 584 -7.97 -48.37 6.25
CA THR A 584 -8.24 -48.15 4.82
C THR A 584 -9.60 -47.50 4.66
N ILE A 585 -9.62 -46.26 4.18
CA ILE A 585 -10.83 -45.47 3.94
C ILE A 585 -11.17 -45.44 2.46
N VAL A 586 -12.39 -45.83 2.11
CA VAL A 586 -12.94 -45.75 0.75
C VAL A 586 -13.68 -44.43 0.59
N TYR A 587 -13.31 -43.64 -0.42
CA TYR A 587 -13.99 -42.40 -0.79
C TYR A 587 -14.93 -42.62 -1.97
N LYS A 588 -16.22 -42.32 -1.80
CA LYS A 588 -17.24 -42.42 -2.85
C LYS A 588 -17.26 -41.15 -3.69
N GLU A 589 -16.61 -41.18 -4.85
CA GLU A 589 -16.60 -40.04 -5.76
C GLU A 589 -17.92 -39.98 -6.57
N VAL A 590 -18.80 -39.05 -6.19
CA VAL A 590 -20.18 -38.94 -6.71
C VAL A 590 -20.24 -38.79 -8.24
N LYS A 591 -19.26 -38.11 -8.84
CA LYS A 591 -19.26 -37.78 -10.27
C LYS A 591 -18.71 -38.89 -11.17
N SER A 592 -17.69 -39.61 -10.71
CA SER A 592 -16.98 -40.61 -11.52
C SER A 592 -17.45 -42.04 -11.23
N GLY A 593 -18.13 -42.26 -10.11
CA GLY A 593 -18.45 -43.59 -9.59
C GLY A 593 -17.24 -44.35 -9.04
N LYS A 594 -16.03 -43.78 -9.12
CA LYS A 594 -14.80 -44.38 -8.61
C LYS A 594 -14.81 -44.43 -7.08
N ARG A 595 -14.11 -45.43 -6.55
CA ARG A 595 -13.96 -45.68 -5.12
C ARG A 595 -12.47 -45.74 -4.74
N PRO A 596 -11.74 -44.62 -4.83
CA PRO A 596 -10.35 -44.59 -4.39
C PRO A 596 -10.24 -44.95 -2.91
N GLU A 597 -9.17 -45.64 -2.56
CA GLU A 597 -8.85 -46.07 -1.20
C GLU A 597 -7.66 -45.25 -0.69
N PHE A 598 -7.73 -44.84 0.56
CA PHE A 598 -6.70 -44.04 1.22
C PHE A 598 -6.33 -44.67 2.55
N GLN A 599 -5.03 -44.77 2.81
CA GLN A 599 -4.51 -45.19 4.11
C GLN A 599 -4.53 -44.00 5.08
N VAL A 600 -4.97 -44.28 6.31
CA VAL A 600 -4.99 -43.34 7.43
C VAL A 600 -4.36 -44.03 8.63
N SER A 601 -3.31 -43.43 9.17
CA SER A 601 -2.57 -43.92 10.33
C SER A 601 -2.96 -43.07 11.54
N PHE A 602 -3.50 -43.69 12.58
CA PHE A 602 -3.94 -43.00 13.80
C PHE A 602 -3.27 -43.58 15.04
N ASN A 603 -2.74 -42.71 15.90
CA ASN A 603 -2.17 -43.08 17.20
C ASN A 603 -2.89 -42.33 18.32
N ALA A 604 -3.65 -43.07 19.13
CA ALA A 604 -4.41 -42.51 20.24
C ALA A 604 -3.54 -41.99 21.39
N HIS A 605 -2.37 -42.60 21.63
CA HIS A 605 -1.46 -42.18 22.70
C HIS A 605 -0.76 -40.87 22.37
N GLU A 606 -0.32 -40.73 21.12
CA GLU A 606 0.37 -39.51 20.65
C GLU A 606 -0.61 -38.42 20.18
N GLN A 607 -1.89 -38.76 20.02
CA GLN A 607 -2.92 -37.90 19.42
C GLN A 607 -2.56 -37.44 18.00
N THR A 608 -1.90 -38.31 17.24
CA THR A 608 -1.46 -38.05 15.86
C THR A 608 -2.34 -38.79 14.86
N ILE A 609 -2.64 -38.13 13.74
CA ILE A 609 -3.39 -38.72 12.63
C ILE A 609 -2.81 -38.24 11.31
N ASP A 610 -2.40 -39.19 10.48
CA ASP A 610 -1.82 -38.94 9.18
C ASP A 610 -2.61 -39.65 8.09
N CYS A 611 -2.68 -39.03 6.91
CA CYS A 611 -3.40 -39.62 5.78
C CYS A 611 -2.58 -39.49 4.50
N ALA A 612 -2.50 -40.59 3.76
CA ALA A 612 -1.80 -40.68 2.47
C ALA A 612 -2.33 -39.72 1.39
N CYS A 613 -3.49 -39.07 1.61
CA CYS A 613 -3.99 -38.06 0.68
C CYS A 613 -3.26 -36.70 0.78
N LEU A 614 -2.42 -36.50 1.82
CA LEU A 614 -1.61 -35.30 2.05
C LEU A 614 -2.41 -33.98 2.14
N HIS A 615 -3.72 -34.06 2.43
CA HIS A 615 -4.57 -32.87 2.49
C HIS A 615 -4.09 -31.89 3.58
N PHE A 616 -3.60 -32.42 4.70
CA PHE A 616 -3.10 -31.59 5.78
C PHE A 616 -1.83 -30.83 5.35
N GLN A 617 -0.82 -31.51 4.80
CA GLN A 617 0.36 -30.86 4.21
C GLN A 617 -0.02 -29.76 3.21
N PHE A 618 -0.97 -30.04 2.30
CA PHE A 618 -1.30 -29.09 1.26
C PHE A 618 -2.24 -27.95 1.67
N PHE A 619 -3.08 -28.12 2.69
CA PHE A 619 -4.15 -27.17 3.03
C PHE A 619 -4.17 -26.73 4.50
N GLY A 620 -3.38 -27.34 5.38
CA GLY A 620 -3.34 -27.06 6.82
C GLY A 620 -4.57 -27.52 7.61
N ILE A 621 -5.46 -28.30 6.98
CA ILE A 621 -6.68 -28.83 7.61
C ILE A 621 -6.79 -30.34 7.37
N LEU A 622 -7.37 -31.06 8.33
CA LEU A 622 -7.57 -32.51 8.20
C LEU A 622 -8.51 -32.84 7.03
N CYS A 623 -8.22 -33.96 6.36
CA CYS A 623 -9.07 -34.47 5.27
C CYS A 623 -10.32 -35.16 5.81
N SER A 624 -11.30 -35.36 4.93
CA SER A 624 -12.47 -36.19 5.21
C SER A 624 -12.14 -37.63 5.60
N HIS A 625 -11.01 -38.20 5.16
CA HIS A 625 -10.63 -39.56 5.55
C HIS A 625 -10.18 -39.63 7.01
N ALA A 626 -9.37 -38.67 7.45
CA ALA A 626 -8.96 -38.53 8.84
C ALA A 626 -10.18 -38.28 9.75
N PHE A 627 -11.07 -37.37 9.35
CA PHE A 627 -12.32 -37.16 10.07
C PHE A 627 -13.21 -38.40 10.11
N ARG A 628 -13.17 -39.28 9.09
CA ARG A 628 -13.94 -40.52 9.13
C ARG A 628 -13.46 -41.43 10.24
N VAL A 629 -12.14 -41.61 10.37
CA VAL A 629 -11.53 -42.35 11.48
C VAL A 629 -11.94 -41.73 12.81
N LEU A 630 -11.79 -40.42 12.99
CA LEU A 630 -12.18 -39.74 14.24
C LEU A 630 -13.66 -39.92 14.60
N ILE A 631 -14.56 -39.93 13.61
CA ILE A 631 -15.98 -40.20 13.82
C ILE A 631 -16.22 -41.67 14.21
N ASP A 632 -15.55 -42.62 13.56
CA ASP A 632 -15.73 -44.05 13.81
C ASP A 632 -15.22 -44.49 15.19
N TYR A 633 -14.17 -43.83 15.69
CA TYR A 633 -13.60 -44.07 17.02
C TYR A 633 -14.17 -43.18 18.13
N ASP A 634 -15.14 -42.30 17.82
CA ASP A 634 -15.80 -41.38 18.77
C ASP A 634 -14.81 -40.54 19.62
N ILE A 635 -13.72 -40.08 18.97
CA ILE A 635 -12.63 -39.27 19.57
C ILE A 635 -13.08 -37.83 19.84
#